data_AF-A0A9E1RRT5-F1
#
_entry.id   AF-A0A9E1RRT5-F1
#
_cell.length_a   1.000
_cell.length_b   1.000
_cell.length_c   1.000
_cell.angle_alpha   90.00
_cell.angle_beta   90.00
_cell.angle_gamma   90.00
#
_symmetry.space_group_name_H-M   'P 1'
#
loop_
_entity.id
_entity.type
_entity.pdbx_description
1 polymer ?
#
loop_
_entity_poly.entity_id
_entity_poly.type
_entity_poly.pdbx_seq_one_letter_code
_entity_poly.pdbx_strand_id
1 'polypeptide(L)'
;RPLLMVQSNGGAASVEQLASRPVNLLLSGPAAAVGALSQYSQWVDQAGVDPGDEGNLISMEIGGTSCDVLLMAGGEVATRDDLDVAGYHVSTPAIDIHTIGAGGGTIAGVDDAGMLFVGPEGAGADPGPACYGRGGTLPTVTDAHLVLGRLRPGKSAGGTLDLDLDAATVAIQEHVALPLGMSVHDAAAGIIELTEQHLLSAVEHISIERGHSPRRFTLVAAGGAGPMHGAAVGAGLGCHQVYVPRDAGALCAIGMLHTDIRQDFTRVLAGPLDGLPTADIDGGFDALRQQALATMAAEGFAAEAVSLRYELELHHPGQIWSIRVRIPEGSVDIAQARREFETEYQRLYGHVQNDGTILIASLRMIASASTGASSESATRPASGAPSPLEQRSVWFPGHGWVDANVFDGTDIGSGAELTGPALIEEMTTTVVLRPGDVLTSDAAGNFMIELADDGSAVSRQEQQQLDPVILALMQNRLDQITRHMGWVMTRTARSTIFSQSHDFSCFIATPDGTLVANADGIPIHTGGGGFAVRAVLNRFAGRIEPDDVFLLSDPYVAGGNHLPDWVIARPIFVDDALAGFCCNRAHQNDIGGGLAGTYNPAATEIWQEGIRLPVLKLIEGGKVRDDLWELLLINCRTPELLDGDLLAMIGSTRIGGERVAALVHELGSESFHQYLEGVLDHADQRMRLAVAALPDGTYFGEDHSDNDCFVETDIAVRVTLTVSGDEMVVDFTGTDPQIDGFKNSSLANTYSSVYLGISSFFDTSIPRNEGTYRGITIIAPEGSIINALPPAPMT
;
A
#
# COMPACT_ATOMS: atom_id res chain seq x y z
N ARG A 1 31.24 -4.45 -29.33
CA ARG A 1 29.93 -5.02 -28.90
C ARG A 1 28.83 -4.17 -29.51
N PRO A 2 27.66 -4.73 -29.83
CA PRO A 2 26.50 -3.93 -30.24
C PRO A 2 26.13 -2.93 -29.14
N LEU A 3 25.43 -1.85 -29.51
CA LEU A 3 24.83 -0.94 -28.55
C LEU A 3 23.69 -1.68 -27.85
N LEU A 4 23.69 -1.65 -26.53
CA LEU A 4 22.66 -2.30 -25.70
C LEU A 4 21.76 -1.23 -25.08
N MET A 5 20.49 -1.59 -24.89
CA MET A 5 19.53 -0.77 -24.15
C MET A 5 18.90 -1.64 -23.04
N VAL A 6 18.73 -1.05 -21.87
CA VAL A 6 18.01 -1.70 -20.75
C VAL A 6 16.52 -1.73 -21.05
N GLN A 7 15.89 -2.84 -20.73
CA GLN A 7 14.46 -3.07 -20.91
C GLN A 7 13.70 -2.93 -19.59
N SER A 8 12.38 -2.82 -19.67
CA SER A 8 11.46 -2.83 -18.54
C SER A 8 11.64 -4.04 -17.63
N ASN A 9 12.06 -5.20 -18.16
CA ASN A 9 12.31 -6.44 -17.39
C ASN A 9 13.65 -6.45 -16.65
N GLY A 10 14.38 -5.32 -16.61
CA GLY A 10 15.63 -5.15 -15.89
C GLY A 10 16.85 -5.79 -16.54
N GLY A 11 16.72 -6.31 -17.77
CA GLY A 11 17.85 -6.81 -18.55
C GLY A 11 18.08 -6.04 -19.83
N ALA A 12 19.26 -6.22 -20.42
CA ALA A 12 19.65 -5.53 -21.63
C ALA A 12 19.37 -6.36 -22.89
N ALA A 13 19.17 -5.68 -24.02
CA ALA A 13 19.11 -6.28 -25.35
C ALA A 13 19.72 -5.35 -26.40
N SER A 14 20.14 -5.92 -27.53
CA SER A 14 20.62 -5.12 -28.66
C SER A 14 19.54 -4.23 -29.26
N VAL A 15 19.95 -3.10 -29.83
CA VAL A 15 19.05 -2.19 -30.56
C VAL A 15 18.30 -2.94 -31.67
N GLU A 16 18.96 -3.88 -32.35
CA GLU A 16 18.37 -4.69 -33.41
C GLU A 16 17.20 -5.54 -32.90
N GLN A 17 17.30 -6.13 -31.70
CA GLN A 17 16.19 -6.88 -31.11
C GLN A 17 15.03 -5.97 -30.68
N LEU A 18 15.36 -4.80 -30.15
CA LEU A 18 14.39 -3.86 -29.56
C LEU A 18 13.69 -2.97 -30.58
N ALA A 19 14.26 -2.76 -31.77
CA ALA A 19 13.69 -1.90 -32.80
C ALA A 19 12.26 -2.29 -33.20
N SER A 20 11.92 -3.58 -33.08
CA SER A 20 10.57 -4.11 -33.34
C SER A 20 9.62 -4.06 -32.13
N ARG A 21 10.13 -3.78 -30.93
CA ARG A 21 9.44 -3.86 -29.63
C ARG A 21 9.83 -2.69 -28.71
N PRO A 22 9.68 -1.43 -29.12
CA PRO A 22 10.10 -0.27 -28.32
C PRO A 22 9.32 -0.13 -27.00
N VAL A 23 8.15 -0.77 -26.89
CA VAL A 23 7.37 -0.86 -25.66
C VAL A 23 8.16 -1.44 -24.48
N ASN A 24 9.15 -2.29 -24.74
CA ASN A 24 10.03 -2.85 -23.72
C ASN A 24 11.01 -1.83 -23.12
N LEU A 25 10.98 -0.56 -23.54
CA LEU A 25 11.83 0.51 -22.99
C LEU A 25 11.10 1.38 -21.96
N LEU A 26 9.81 1.14 -21.73
CA LEU A 26 9.03 1.88 -20.73
C LEU A 26 9.61 1.65 -19.32
N LEU A 27 9.81 2.73 -18.56
CA LEU A 27 10.41 2.67 -17.22
C LEU A 27 11.79 1.93 -17.17
N SER A 28 12.53 1.93 -18.28
CA SER A 28 13.85 1.27 -18.37
C SER A 28 14.93 1.88 -17.46
N GLY A 29 14.80 3.16 -17.10
CA GLY A 29 15.69 3.83 -16.15
C GLY A 29 15.64 3.18 -14.78
N PRO A 30 14.50 3.26 -14.07
CA PRO A 30 14.31 2.57 -12.78
C PRO A 30 14.57 1.06 -12.85
N ALA A 31 14.18 0.39 -13.94
CA ALA A 31 14.44 -1.04 -14.13
C ALA A 31 15.94 -1.39 -14.18
N ALA A 32 16.81 -0.45 -14.57
CA ALA A 32 18.25 -0.67 -14.57
C ALA A 32 18.82 -0.88 -13.16
N ALA A 33 18.14 -0.37 -12.11
CA ALA A 33 18.56 -0.54 -10.72
C ALA A 33 18.78 -2.01 -10.32
N VAL A 34 18.12 -2.96 -11.00
CA VAL A 34 18.33 -4.40 -10.81
C VAL A 34 19.80 -4.79 -10.98
N GLY A 35 20.49 -4.26 -12.00
CA GLY A 35 21.91 -4.54 -12.21
C GLY A 35 22.79 -4.03 -11.06
N ALA A 36 22.45 -2.87 -10.49
CA ALA A 36 23.15 -2.31 -9.33
C ALA A 36 22.89 -3.18 -8.09
N LEU A 37 21.64 -3.58 -7.86
CA LEU A 37 21.29 -4.44 -6.74
C LEU A 37 21.97 -5.81 -6.80
N SER A 38 22.12 -6.41 -7.98
CA SER A 38 22.86 -7.67 -8.14
C SER A 38 24.34 -7.57 -7.78
N GLN A 39 24.93 -6.38 -7.91
CA GLN A 39 26.29 -6.12 -7.43
C GLN A 39 26.28 -5.83 -5.92
N TYR A 40 25.38 -4.97 -5.46
CA TYR A 40 25.31 -4.56 -4.07
C TYR A 40 25.00 -5.74 -3.15
N SER A 41 24.17 -6.68 -3.58
CA SER A 41 23.86 -7.89 -2.81
C SER A 41 25.13 -8.66 -2.49
N GLN A 42 26.04 -8.81 -3.46
CA GLN A 42 27.32 -9.50 -3.24
C GLN A 42 28.18 -8.81 -2.20
N TRP A 43 28.22 -7.47 -2.20
CA TRP A 43 28.99 -6.70 -1.22
C TRP A 43 28.35 -6.71 0.16
N VAL A 44 27.02 -6.59 0.23
CA VAL A 44 26.25 -6.69 1.48
C VAL A 44 26.41 -8.08 2.10
N ASP A 45 26.29 -9.15 1.30
CA ASP A 45 26.46 -10.53 1.75
C ASP A 45 27.89 -10.77 2.29
N GLN A 46 28.91 -10.21 1.62
CA GLN A 46 30.31 -10.29 2.06
C GLN A 46 30.57 -9.50 3.36
N ALA A 47 29.80 -8.45 3.63
CA ALA A 47 29.90 -7.67 4.86
C ALA A 47 29.36 -8.43 6.10
N GLY A 48 28.61 -9.51 5.89
CA GLY A 48 28.15 -10.40 6.94
C GLY A 48 26.69 -10.16 7.33
N VAL A 49 25.77 -10.65 6.50
CA VAL A 49 24.35 -10.80 6.84
C VAL A 49 24.07 -12.16 7.48
N ASP A 50 22.91 -12.29 8.13
CA ASP A 50 22.44 -13.60 8.56
C ASP A 50 22.31 -14.53 7.33
N PRO A 51 22.76 -15.79 7.41
CA PRO A 51 22.75 -16.70 6.25
C PRO A 51 21.37 -16.92 5.61
N GLY A 52 20.29 -16.67 6.37
CA GLY A 52 18.92 -16.76 5.87
C GLY A 52 18.47 -15.54 5.06
N ASP A 53 19.25 -14.45 5.09
CA ASP A 53 18.91 -13.14 4.53
C ASP A 53 19.87 -12.71 3.40
N GLU A 54 20.75 -13.62 2.94
CA GLU A 54 21.60 -13.41 1.77
C GLU A 54 20.75 -13.01 0.54
N GLY A 55 21.16 -11.95 -0.14
CA GLY A 55 20.45 -11.42 -1.30
C GLY A 55 19.11 -10.74 -1.00
N ASN A 56 18.78 -10.43 0.26
CA ASN A 56 17.59 -9.65 0.62
C ASN A 56 17.90 -8.15 0.69
N LEU A 57 17.59 -7.42 -0.38
CA LEU A 57 17.72 -5.97 -0.46
C LEU A 57 16.39 -5.29 -0.75
N ILE A 58 16.18 -4.11 -0.16
CA ILE A 58 15.15 -3.17 -0.58
C ILE A 58 15.85 -1.93 -1.09
N SER A 59 15.67 -1.54 -2.34
CA SER A 59 16.20 -0.25 -2.81
C SER A 59 15.16 0.85 -2.69
N MET A 60 15.59 1.99 -2.16
CA MET A 60 14.80 3.21 -2.09
C MET A 60 15.59 4.31 -2.80
N GLU A 61 15.23 4.62 -4.04
CA GLU A 61 15.85 5.68 -4.83
C GLU A 61 15.01 6.96 -4.74
N ILE A 62 15.51 7.96 -4.01
CA ILE A 62 14.81 9.24 -3.85
C ILE A 62 15.43 10.32 -4.72
N GLY A 63 14.63 10.79 -5.67
CA GLY A 63 14.96 11.91 -6.54
C GLY A 63 14.40 13.26 -6.05
N GLY A 64 14.29 14.21 -6.98
CA GLY A 64 13.70 15.52 -6.71
C GLY A 64 12.17 15.51 -6.66
N THR A 65 11.50 14.53 -7.24
CA THR A 65 10.03 14.52 -7.38
C THR A 65 9.37 13.23 -6.89
N SER A 66 10.09 12.11 -6.95
CA SER A 66 9.55 10.79 -6.66
C SER A 66 10.56 9.94 -5.91
N CYS A 67 10.04 8.86 -5.32
CA CYS A 67 10.80 7.75 -4.78
C CYS A 67 10.41 6.47 -5.52
N ASP A 68 11.40 5.77 -6.04
CA ASP A 68 11.24 4.45 -6.66
C ASP A 68 11.72 3.37 -5.70
N VAL A 69 10.86 2.41 -5.39
CA VAL A 69 11.17 1.29 -4.50
C VAL A 69 11.18 -0.02 -5.27
N LEU A 70 12.22 -0.83 -5.04
CA LEU A 70 12.33 -2.20 -5.54
C LEU A 70 12.64 -3.17 -4.40
N LEU A 71 12.13 -4.38 -4.53
CA LEU A 71 12.39 -5.48 -3.59
C LEU A 71 13.17 -6.60 -4.30
N MET A 72 14.35 -6.93 -3.77
CA MET A 72 15.14 -8.10 -4.14
C MET A 72 15.11 -9.10 -2.98
N ALA A 73 14.53 -10.29 -3.19
CA ALA A 73 14.46 -11.34 -2.19
C ALA A 73 15.23 -12.57 -2.67
N GLY A 74 16.20 -13.03 -1.87
CA GLY A 74 17.07 -14.16 -2.23
C GLY A 74 17.82 -13.94 -3.55
N GLY A 75 18.24 -12.70 -3.83
CA GLY A 75 18.95 -12.31 -5.05
C GLY A 75 18.06 -12.09 -6.28
N GLU A 76 16.73 -12.16 -6.13
CA GLU A 76 15.79 -12.10 -7.24
C GLU A 76 14.83 -10.91 -7.09
N VAL A 77 14.64 -10.15 -8.18
CA VAL A 77 13.70 -9.02 -8.21
C VAL A 77 12.39 -9.46 -8.85
N ALA A 78 11.28 -9.13 -8.19
CA ALA A 78 9.96 -9.44 -8.68
C ALA A 78 9.67 -8.75 -10.02
N THR A 79 8.84 -9.39 -10.84
CA THR A 79 8.39 -8.85 -12.11
C THR A 79 6.87 -8.92 -12.20
N ARG A 80 6.30 -8.05 -13.02
CA ARG A 80 4.87 -7.96 -13.32
C ARG A 80 4.67 -7.91 -14.83
N ASP A 81 3.45 -8.18 -15.28
CA ASP A 81 3.10 -8.17 -16.70
C ASP A 81 2.10 -7.07 -17.07
N ASP A 82 1.73 -6.23 -16.12
CA ASP A 82 0.84 -5.09 -16.29
C ASP A 82 1.57 -3.81 -15.88
N LEU A 83 1.57 -2.82 -16.75
CA LEU A 83 2.10 -1.47 -16.49
C LEU A 83 1.00 -0.46 -16.77
N ASP A 84 0.89 0.57 -15.94
CA ASP A 84 0.17 1.79 -16.30
C ASP A 84 1.21 2.89 -16.57
N VAL A 85 1.21 3.43 -17.78
CA VAL A 85 2.06 4.55 -18.14
C VAL A 85 1.20 5.61 -18.81
N ALA A 86 1.09 6.78 -18.17
CA ALA A 86 0.27 7.90 -18.64
C ALA A 86 -1.19 7.52 -18.93
N GLY A 87 -1.78 6.63 -18.10
CA GLY A 87 -3.16 6.16 -18.24
C GLY A 87 -3.35 5.08 -19.31
N TYR A 88 -2.27 4.56 -19.89
CA TYR A 88 -2.30 3.43 -20.81
C TYR A 88 -1.88 2.15 -20.09
N HIS A 89 -2.79 1.17 -20.05
CA HIS A 89 -2.45 -0.18 -19.63
C HIS A 89 -1.65 -0.92 -20.71
N VAL A 90 -0.45 -1.36 -20.35
CA VAL A 90 0.50 -2.03 -21.21
C VAL A 90 0.82 -3.41 -20.64
N SER A 91 0.66 -4.46 -21.46
CA SER A 91 0.93 -5.84 -21.07
C SER A 91 2.31 -6.31 -21.53
N THR A 92 3.36 -5.92 -20.79
CA THR A 92 4.74 -6.32 -21.08
C THR A 92 5.47 -6.70 -19.80
N PRO A 93 6.34 -7.73 -19.82
CA PRO A 93 7.17 -8.06 -18.67
C PRO A 93 7.99 -6.85 -18.21
N ALA A 94 7.83 -6.50 -16.94
CA ALA A 94 8.49 -5.39 -16.32
C ALA A 94 8.94 -5.75 -14.90
N ILE A 95 10.00 -5.11 -14.44
CA ILE A 95 10.37 -5.11 -13.03
C ILE A 95 9.23 -4.49 -12.24
N ASP A 96 8.93 -5.10 -11.10
CA ASP A 96 7.95 -4.55 -10.19
C ASP A 96 8.58 -3.39 -9.42
N ILE A 97 8.16 -2.18 -9.77
CA ILE A 97 8.64 -0.93 -9.20
C ILE A 97 7.43 -0.22 -8.61
N HIS A 98 7.54 0.14 -7.34
CA HIS A 98 6.57 0.97 -6.67
C HIS A 98 7.09 2.40 -6.62
N THR A 99 6.42 3.31 -7.34
CA THR A 99 6.78 4.72 -7.40
C THR A 99 5.78 5.55 -6.60
N ILE A 100 6.27 6.38 -5.68
CA ILE A 100 5.46 7.37 -4.97
C ILE A 100 5.93 8.80 -5.22
N GLY A 101 5.01 9.75 -5.12
CA GLY A 101 5.29 11.19 -5.17
C GLY A 101 5.91 11.70 -3.86
N ALA A 102 7.11 11.22 -3.53
CA ALA A 102 7.89 11.67 -2.38
C ALA A 102 9.37 11.81 -2.77
N GLY A 103 9.75 12.99 -3.25
CA GLY A 103 11.13 13.41 -3.47
C GLY A 103 11.51 14.67 -2.69
N GLY A 104 12.72 15.18 -2.90
CA GLY A 104 13.20 16.40 -2.24
C GLY A 104 12.34 17.65 -2.52
N GLY A 105 11.72 17.74 -3.70
CA GLY A 105 10.86 18.84 -4.10
C GLY A 105 9.39 18.68 -3.73
N THR A 106 9.01 17.63 -2.99
CA THR A 106 7.60 17.43 -2.57
C THR A 106 7.15 18.58 -1.70
N ILE A 107 6.00 19.17 -2.02
CA ILE A 107 5.47 20.38 -1.37
C ILE A 107 4.78 20.00 -0.06
N ALA A 108 5.05 20.77 0.99
CA ALA A 108 4.37 20.68 2.26
C ALA A 108 3.34 21.80 2.44
N GLY A 109 2.32 21.55 3.25
CA GLY A 109 1.31 22.55 3.59
C GLY A 109 0.43 22.13 4.75
N VAL A 110 -0.55 22.97 5.06
CA VAL A 110 -1.53 22.74 6.13
C VAL A 110 -2.91 22.86 5.52
N ASP A 111 -3.74 21.86 5.78
CA ASP A 111 -5.12 21.88 5.30
C ASP A 111 -5.99 22.86 6.11
N ASP A 112 -7.23 23.06 5.64
CA ASP A 112 -8.15 24.03 6.26
C ASP A 112 -8.55 23.67 7.70
N ALA A 113 -8.34 22.43 8.16
CA ALA A 113 -8.58 22.02 9.55
C ALA A 113 -7.31 21.92 10.41
N GLY A 114 -6.17 22.39 9.91
CA GLY A 114 -4.94 22.44 10.70
C GLY A 114 -4.18 21.11 10.77
N MET A 115 -4.30 20.26 9.75
CA MET A 115 -3.46 19.06 9.62
C MET A 115 -2.34 19.28 8.59
N LEU A 116 -1.14 18.84 8.95
CA LEU A 116 0.05 18.86 8.09
C LEU A 116 -0.08 17.83 6.98
N PHE A 117 0.27 18.21 5.75
CA PHE A 117 0.43 17.29 4.61
C PHE A 117 1.76 17.54 3.88
N VAL A 118 2.26 16.49 3.21
CA VAL A 118 3.42 16.56 2.30
C VAL A 118 3.11 15.76 1.03
N GLY A 119 3.02 16.45 -0.10
CA GLY A 119 2.70 15.87 -1.41
C GLY A 119 1.20 15.77 -1.69
N PRO A 120 0.81 15.16 -2.82
CA PRO A 120 1.68 14.49 -3.80
C PRO A 120 2.37 15.48 -4.77
N GLU A 121 2.04 16.76 -4.72
CA GLU A 121 2.60 17.76 -5.63
C GLU A 121 4.08 18.01 -5.35
N GLY A 122 4.86 18.15 -6.43
CA GLY A 122 6.28 18.48 -6.36
C GLY A 122 6.57 19.82 -7.04
N ALA A 123 7.49 20.59 -6.47
CA ALA A 123 7.96 21.87 -7.01
C ALA A 123 8.85 21.72 -8.27
N GLY A 124 9.20 20.49 -8.65
CA GLY A 124 10.11 20.21 -9.75
C GLY A 124 11.52 20.77 -9.52
N ALA A 125 12.22 21.10 -10.60
CA ALA A 125 13.54 21.76 -10.56
C ALA A 125 13.51 23.24 -10.97
N ASP A 126 12.38 23.69 -11.53
CA ASP A 126 12.11 25.06 -11.96
C ASP A 126 10.58 25.31 -11.81
N PRO A 127 10.13 26.15 -10.87
CA PRO A 127 10.94 27.02 -10.01
C PRO A 127 11.70 26.26 -8.90
N GLY A 128 11.31 25.01 -8.60
CA GLY A 128 11.95 24.16 -7.60
C GLY A 128 11.68 24.57 -6.14
N PRO A 129 12.33 23.90 -5.17
CA PRO A 129 12.34 24.29 -3.75
C PRO A 129 12.61 25.78 -3.53
N ALA A 130 12.06 26.35 -2.46
CA ALA A 130 12.26 27.76 -2.14
C ALA A 130 13.75 28.10 -1.97
N CYS A 131 14.51 27.19 -1.35
CA CYS A 131 15.95 27.31 -1.16
C CYS A 131 16.77 27.34 -2.46
N TYR A 132 16.19 26.98 -3.62
CA TYR A 132 16.93 27.08 -4.90
C TYR A 132 17.05 28.53 -5.39
N GLY A 133 16.29 29.49 -4.81
CA GLY A 133 16.37 30.90 -5.18
C GLY A 133 15.91 31.22 -6.60
N ARG A 134 15.14 30.31 -7.23
CA ARG A 134 14.66 30.41 -8.63
C ARG A 134 13.20 30.87 -8.76
N GLY A 135 12.61 31.36 -7.67
CA GLY A 135 11.24 31.85 -7.62
C GLY A 135 10.23 30.89 -7.00
N GLY A 136 10.69 29.76 -6.43
CA GLY A 136 9.85 28.88 -5.61
C GLY A 136 9.52 29.56 -4.28
N THR A 137 8.27 29.44 -3.83
CA THR A 137 7.78 30.06 -2.59
C THR A 137 7.08 29.09 -1.64
N LEU A 138 6.74 27.90 -2.11
CA LEU A 138 6.10 26.87 -1.29
C LEU A 138 7.18 26.01 -0.63
N PRO A 139 6.99 25.59 0.63
CA PRO A 139 7.98 24.80 1.35
C PRO A 139 8.05 23.38 0.78
N THR A 140 9.27 22.84 0.70
CA THR A 140 9.51 21.45 0.29
C THR A 140 10.35 20.65 1.29
N VAL A 141 10.48 19.35 1.04
CA VAL A 141 11.36 18.45 1.83
C VAL A 141 12.82 18.94 1.84
N THR A 142 13.33 19.43 0.71
CA THR A 142 14.69 20.01 0.63
C THR A 142 14.81 21.29 1.47
N ASP A 143 13.77 22.13 1.52
CA ASP A 143 13.76 23.32 2.38
C ASP A 143 13.83 22.91 3.86
N ALA A 144 13.10 21.87 4.25
CA ALA A 144 13.14 21.34 5.61
C ALA A 144 14.52 20.77 5.97
N HIS A 145 15.17 20.00 5.07
CA HIS A 145 16.55 19.52 5.28
C HIS A 145 17.55 20.66 5.49
N LEU A 146 17.40 21.77 4.76
CA LEU A 146 18.25 22.94 4.90
C LEU A 146 18.02 23.65 6.24
N VAL A 147 16.76 23.86 6.63
CA VAL A 147 16.39 24.49 7.91
C VAL A 147 16.86 23.67 9.11
N LEU A 148 16.82 22.34 9.03
CA LEU A 148 17.25 21.43 10.11
C LEU A 148 18.77 21.19 10.13
N GLY A 149 19.54 21.85 9.26
CA GLY A 149 21.01 21.74 9.20
C GLY A 149 21.55 20.47 8.54
N ARG A 150 20.69 19.60 7.99
CA ARG A 150 21.11 18.39 7.25
C ARG A 150 21.81 18.77 5.94
N LEU A 151 21.42 19.88 5.32
CA LEU A 151 22.09 20.50 4.18
C LEU A 151 22.81 21.80 4.58
N ARG A 152 23.86 22.15 3.83
CA ARG A 152 24.62 23.39 4.04
C ARG A 152 24.04 24.54 3.21
N PRO A 153 23.88 25.75 3.77
CA PRO A 153 23.58 26.94 2.97
C PRO A 153 24.77 27.33 2.08
N GLY A 154 24.46 27.91 0.93
CA GLY A 154 25.44 28.32 -0.07
C GLY A 154 25.64 27.29 -1.20
N LYS A 155 26.82 27.30 -1.81
CA LYS A 155 27.11 26.48 -2.99
C LYS A 155 26.98 24.98 -2.74
N SER A 156 26.14 24.32 -3.51
CA SER A 156 25.89 22.87 -3.52
C SER A 156 25.99 22.28 -4.94
N ALA A 157 25.95 20.96 -5.06
CA ALA A 157 25.99 20.20 -6.32
C ALA A 157 27.14 20.65 -7.26
N GLY A 158 28.37 20.68 -6.75
CA GLY A 158 29.55 21.14 -7.51
C GLY A 158 29.53 22.64 -7.84
N GLY A 159 28.71 23.43 -7.16
CA GLY A 159 28.54 24.88 -7.37
C GLY A 159 27.48 25.25 -8.41
N THR A 160 26.63 24.31 -8.81
CA THR A 160 25.51 24.56 -9.75
C THR A 160 24.26 25.10 -9.07
N LEU A 161 24.14 24.90 -7.75
CA LEU A 161 23.08 25.43 -6.90
C LEU A 161 23.68 26.29 -5.79
N ASP A 162 22.96 27.32 -5.36
CA ASP A 162 23.31 28.18 -4.22
C ASP A 162 22.10 28.20 -3.28
N LEU A 163 22.17 27.44 -2.19
CA LEU A 163 21.04 27.16 -1.32
C LEU A 163 20.79 28.33 -0.35
N ASP A 164 19.59 28.91 -0.42
CA ASP A 164 19.14 30.04 0.37
C ASP A 164 18.34 29.58 1.61
N LEU A 165 18.96 29.69 2.78
CA LEU A 165 18.35 29.32 4.06
C LEU A 165 17.21 30.28 4.45
N ASP A 166 17.32 31.57 4.12
CA ASP A 166 16.30 32.55 4.48
C ASP A 166 15.02 32.29 3.67
N ALA A 167 15.16 31.98 2.38
CA ALA A 167 14.04 31.60 1.53
C ALA A 167 13.31 30.34 2.03
N ALA A 168 14.06 29.29 2.43
CA ALA A 168 13.50 28.08 3.03
C ALA A 168 12.75 28.37 4.34
N THR A 169 13.36 29.17 5.21
CA THR A 169 12.79 29.56 6.50
C THR A 169 11.48 30.32 6.33
N VAL A 170 11.43 31.28 5.40
CA VAL A 170 10.21 32.06 5.11
C VAL A 170 9.10 31.16 4.57
N ALA A 171 9.40 30.28 3.61
CA ALA A 171 8.40 29.39 3.03
C ALA A 171 7.76 28.46 4.09
N ILE A 172 8.58 27.83 4.95
CA ILE A 172 8.08 26.96 6.02
C ILE A 172 7.32 27.77 7.07
N GLN A 173 7.80 28.97 7.40
CA GLN A 173 7.15 29.84 8.37
C GLN A 173 5.74 30.24 7.93
N GLU A 174 5.60 30.73 6.70
CA GLU A 174 4.34 31.25 6.17
C GLU A 174 3.29 30.17 5.95
N HIS A 175 3.70 29.01 5.42
CA HIS A 175 2.77 27.99 4.94
C HIS A 175 2.57 26.80 5.89
N VAL A 176 3.41 26.65 6.92
CA VAL A 176 3.29 25.52 7.88
C VAL A 176 3.35 25.98 9.33
N ALA A 177 4.42 26.69 9.73
CA ALA A 177 4.63 27.02 11.14
C ALA A 177 3.58 27.97 11.72
N LEU A 178 3.27 29.07 11.00
CA LEU A 178 2.24 30.03 11.42
C LEU A 178 0.83 29.42 11.43
N PRO A 179 0.38 28.69 10.40
CA PRO A 179 -0.93 28.01 10.42
C PRO A 179 -1.10 27.02 11.59
N LEU A 180 -0.07 26.25 11.93
CA LEU A 180 -0.12 25.28 13.04
C LEU A 180 0.23 25.88 14.41
N GLY A 181 0.66 27.15 14.47
CA GLY A 181 1.05 27.81 15.71
C GLY A 181 2.32 27.22 16.36
N MET A 182 3.25 26.69 15.56
CA MET A 182 4.49 26.05 16.01
C MET A 182 5.74 26.81 15.56
N SER A 183 6.93 26.38 16.01
CA SER A 183 8.18 26.97 15.54
C SER A 183 8.52 26.49 14.12
N VAL A 184 9.33 27.26 13.39
CA VAL A 184 9.79 26.89 12.04
C VAL A 184 10.56 25.57 12.05
N HIS A 185 11.31 25.29 13.12
CA HIS A 185 12.08 24.06 13.27
C HIS A 185 11.18 22.86 13.55
N ASP A 186 10.15 23.01 14.38
CA ASP A 186 9.18 21.93 14.64
C ASP A 186 8.36 21.64 13.36
N ALA A 187 7.98 22.68 12.61
CA ALA A 187 7.34 22.54 11.31
C ALA A 187 8.23 21.80 10.30
N ALA A 188 9.51 22.18 10.19
CA ALA A 188 10.46 21.51 9.32
C ALA A 188 10.69 20.04 9.75
N ALA A 189 10.75 19.75 11.06
CA ALA A 189 10.84 18.40 11.59
C ALA A 189 9.61 17.57 11.20
N GLY A 190 8.40 18.10 11.37
CA GLY A 190 7.16 17.45 10.97
C GLY A 190 7.08 17.15 9.47
N ILE A 191 7.60 18.04 8.61
CA ILE A 191 7.69 17.79 7.16
C ILE A 191 8.56 16.56 6.87
N ILE A 192 9.73 16.48 7.51
CA ILE A 192 10.65 15.34 7.34
C ILE A 192 10.04 14.05 7.88
N GLU A 193 9.45 14.08 9.08
CA GLU A 193 8.82 12.90 9.69
C GLU A 193 7.65 12.38 8.83
N LEU A 194 6.79 13.26 8.31
CA LEU A 194 5.69 12.87 7.42
C LEU A 194 6.22 12.30 6.09
N THR A 195 7.30 12.88 5.55
CA THR A 195 7.96 12.36 4.34
C THR A 195 8.55 10.97 4.59
N GLU A 196 9.29 10.79 5.68
CA GLU A 196 9.89 9.51 6.08
C GLU A 196 8.83 8.44 6.30
N GLN A 197 7.63 8.82 6.76
CA GLN A 197 6.50 7.90 6.89
C GLN A 197 5.89 7.54 5.54
N HIS A 198 5.74 8.49 4.60
CA HIS A 198 5.34 8.14 3.23
C HIS A 198 6.35 7.18 2.57
N LEU A 199 7.65 7.38 2.79
CA LEU A 199 8.71 6.50 2.29
C LEU A 199 8.66 5.12 2.96
N LEU A 200 8.53 5.08 4.28
CA LEU A 200 8.33 3.85 5.06
C LEU A 200 7.17 3.04 4.47
N SER A 201 6.04 3.69 4.24
CA SER A 201 4.84 3.08 3.69
C SER A 201 5.01 2.56 2.26
N ALA A 202 5.75 3.26 1.40
CA ALA A 202 6.05 2.78 0.06
C ALA A 202 6.92 1.51 0.09
N VAL A 203 7.90 1.49 1.00
CA VAL A 203 8.75 0.32 1.21
C VAL A 203 7.97 -0.84 1.80
N GLU A 204 7.15 -0.55 2.81
CA GLU A 204 6.26 -1.53 3.40
C GLU A 204 5.35 -2.14 2.34
N HIS A 205 4.67 -1.31 1.55
CA HIS A 205 3.77 -1.74 0.49
C HIS A 205 4.40 -2.78 -0.43
N ILE A 206 5.57 -2.51 -1.02
CA ILE A 206 6.20 -3.47 -1.94
C ILE A 206 6.74 -4.73 -1.24
N SER A 207 7.25 -4.60 -0.01
CA SER A 207 7.71 -5.77 0.77
C SER A 207 6.54 -6.69 1.13
N ILE A 208 5.42 -6.08 1.48
CA ILE A 208 4.26 -6.72 2.08
C ILE A 208 3.30 -7.29 1.05
N GLU A 209 3.05 -6.59 -0.07
CA GLU A 209 2.38 -7.20 -1.23
C GLU A 209 3.10 -8.48 -1.66
N ARG A 210 4.39 -8.55 -1.38
CA ARG A 210 5.20 -9.72 -1.63
C ARG A 210 5.33 -10.62 -0.43
N GLY A 211 4.63 -10.46 0.69
CA GLY A 211 4.67 -11.39 1.82
C GLY A 211 6.02 -11.47 2.54
N HIS A 212 6.82 -10.41 2.50
CA HIS A 212 8.11 -10.31 3.18
C HIS A 212 8.04 -9.38 4.41
N SER A 213 8.89 -9.68 5.40
CA SER A 213 9.12 -8.79 6.55
C SER A 213 10.35 -7.91 6.25
N PRO A 214 10.22 -6.57 6.25
CA PRO A 214 11.34 -5.66 5.99
C PRO A 214 12.55 -5.85 6.92
N ARG A 215 12.34 -6.35 8.15
CA ARG A 215 13.41 -6.63 9.12
C ARG A 215 14.51 -7.56 8.60
N ARG A 216 14.15 -8.44 7.66
CA ARG A 216 15.04 -9.43 7.03
C ARG A 216 15.81 -8.89 5.82
N PHE A 217 15.71 -7.59 5.55
CA PHE A 217 16.27 -6.95 4.37
C PHE A 217 17.23 -5.85 4.79
N THR A 218 18.26 -5.67 3.98
CA THR A 218 19.11 -4.47 4.03
C THR A 218 18.49 -3.39 3.13
N LEU A 219 18.23 -2.22 3.68
CA LEU A 219 17.73 -1.08 2.89
C LEU A 219 18.90 -0.44 2.14
N VAL A 220 18.83 -0.39 0.82
CA VAL A 220 19.74 0.36 -0.05
C VAL A 220 19.18 1.77 -0.25
N ALA A 221 19.79 2.76 0.41
CA ALA A 221 19.38 4.16 0.27
C ALA A 221 20.14 4.82 -0.89
N ALA A 222 19.40 5.17 -1.95
CA ALA A 222 19.96 5.62 -3.22
C ALA A 222 19.25 6.89 -3.74
N GLY A 223 19.75 7.43 -4.85
CA GLY A 223 19.33 8.73 -5.35
C GLY A 223 19.99 9.89 -4.60
N GLY A 224 19.66 11.12 -5.00
CA GLY A 224 20.25 12.31 -4.40
C GLY A 224 19.77 12.54 -2.96
N ALA A 225 18.54 12.15 -2.64
CA ALA A 225 17.92 12.35 -1.33
C ALA A 225 17.78 11.08 -0.48
N GLY A 226 18.01 9.89 -1.05
CA GLY A 226 17.86 8.62 -0.32
C GLY A 226 18.69 8.57 0.96
N PRO A 227 20.02 8.82 0.89
CA PRO A 227 20.89 8.78 2.06
C PRO A 227 20.57 9.81 3.16
N MET A 228 19.76 10.85 2.88
CA MET A 228 19.28 11.79 3.90
C MET A 228 18.12 11.24 4.73
N HIS A 229 17.44 10.20 4.23
CA HIS A 229 16.30 9.54 4.88
C HIS A 229 16.57 8.07 5.22
N GLY A 230 17.59 7.45 4.61
CA GLY A 230 17.86 6.01 4.66
C GLY A 230 17.94 5.44 6.07
N ALA A 231 18.69 6.09 6.97
CA ALA A 231 18.83 5.62 8.34
C ALA A 231 17.50 5.65 9.11
N ALA A 232 16.71 6.72 8.97
CA ALA A 232 15.42 6.86 9.64
C ALA A 232 14.38 5.87 9.08
N VAL A 233 14.29 5.74 7.76
CA VAL A 233 13.38 4.77 7.12
C VAL A 233 13.78 3.33 7.45
N GLY A 234 15.09 3.01 7.39
CA GLY A 234 15.59 1.68 7.75
C GLY A 234 15.27 1.30 9.19
N ALA A 235 15.43 2.24 10.13
CA ALA A 235 15.07 2.00 11.53
C ALA A 235 13.55 1.87 11.71
N GLY A 236 12.76 2.69 11.02
CA GLY A 236 11.29 2.58 11.02
C GLY A 236 10.78 1.23 10.49
N LEU A 237 11.46 0.65 9.50
CA LEU A 237 11.19 -0.71 8.99
C LEU A 237 11.65 -1.83 9.95
N GLY A 238 12.47 -1.48 10.95
CA GLY A 238 13.18 -2.44 11.80
C GLY A 238 14.27 -3.22 11.06
N CYS A 239 14.84 -2.66 9.98
CA CYS A 239 16.03 -3.22 9.34
C CYS A 239 17.20 -3.16 10.31
N HIS A 240 18.08 -4.16 10.28
CA HIS A 240 19.29 -4.16 11.09
C HIS A 240 20.34 -3.17 10.57
N GLN A 241 20.36 -2.95 9.25
CA GLN A 241 21.38 -2.13 8.59
C GLN A 241 20.85 -1.45 7.32
N VAL A 242 21.51 -0.36 6.95
CA VAL A 242 21.28 0.41 5.72
C VAL A 242 22.56 0.45 4.92
N TYR A 243 22.46 0.12 3.63
CA TYR A 243 23.55 0.22 2.68
C TYR A 243 23.45 1.51 1.86
N VAL A 244 24.54 2.27 1.78
CA VAL A 244 24.62 3.50 0.99
C VAL A 244 25.78 3.38 0.00
N PRO A 245 25.50 3.20 -1.30
CA PRO A 245 26.55 3.23 -2.31
C PRO A 245 27.13 4.65 -2.42
N ARG A 246 28.44 4.78 -2.65
CA ARG A 246 29.08 6.12 -2.77
C ARG A 246 28.46 6.97 -3.86
N ASP A 247 28.16 6.32 -4.98
CA ASP A 247 27.56 6.92 -6.15
C ASP A 247 26.02 6.83 -6.09
N ALA A 248 25.42 6.94 -4.89
CA ALA A 248 23.97 6.83 -4.68
C ALA A 248 23.15 7.68 -5.65
N GLY A 249 23.58 8.90 -5.97
CA GLY A 249 22.90 9.77 -6.94
C GLY A 249 22.95 9.30 -8.40
N ALA A 250 23.65 8.20 -8.70
CA ALA A 250 23.82 7.63 -10.05
C ALA A 250 23.38 6.15 -10.13
N LEU A 251 22.50 5.69 -9.23
CA LEU A 251 22.06 4.28 -9.15
C LEU A 251 21.68 3.67 -10.50
N CYS A 252 20.77 4.32 -11.24
CA CYS A 252 20.31 3.84 -12.54
C CYS A 252 21.47 3.68 -13.55
N ALA A 253 22.43 4.62 -13.56
CA ALA A 253 23.57 4.56 -14.47
C ALA A 253 24.53 3.41 -14.12
N ILE A 254 24.75 3.16 -12.84
CA ILE A 254 25.52 2.00 -12.35
C ILE A 254 24.78 0.72 -12.73
N GLY A 255 23.47 0.69 -12.52
CA GLY A 255 22.61 -0.39 -12.93
C GLY A 255 22.79 -0.79 -14.40
N MET A 256 22.82 0.19 -15.30
CA MET A 256 23.07 -0.03 -16.73
C MET A 256 24.43 -0.67 -17.02
N LEU A 257 25.48 -0.38 -16.23
CA LEU A 257 26.81 -0.99 -16.39
C LEU A 257 26.87 -2.45 -15.94
N HIS A 258 25.98 -2.84 -15.03
CA HIS A 258 25.90 -4.17 -14.41
C HIS A 258 24.72 -5.01 -14.91
N THR A 259 24.00 -4.53 -15.93
CA THR A 259 22.84 -5.22 -16.48
C THR A 259 23.26 -6.32 -17.45
N ASP A 260 22.91 -7.56 -17.13
CA ASP A 260 23.09 -8.70 -18.02
C ASP A 260 22.08 -8.70 -19.18
N ILE A 261 22.38 -9.45 -20.25
CA ILE A 261 21.42 -9.67 -21.32
C ILE A 261 20.30 -10.55 -20.80
N ARG A 262 19.04 -10.18 -21.07
CA ARG A 262 17.85 -10.93 -20.65
C ARG A 262 16.79 -10.98 -21.75
N GLN A 263 16.26 -12.17 -22.01
CA GLN A 263 15.13 -12.40 -22.91
C GLN A 263 14.08 -13.27 -22.22
N ASP A 264 12.84 -12.79 -22.20
CA ASP A 264 11.71 -13.47 -21.55
C ASP A 264 10.83 -14.11 -22.64
N PHE A 265 10.54 -15.40 -22.47
CA PHE A 265 9.70 -16.18 -23.38
C PHE A 265 8.53 -16.78 -22.61
N THR A 266 7.35 -16.75 -23.23
CA THR A 266 6.11 -17.29 -22.64
C THR A 266 5.38 -18.13 -23.67
N ARG A 267 4.80 -19.24 -23.23
CA ARG A 267 3.94 -20.10 -24.03
C ARG A 267 2.70 -20.47 -23.22
N VAL A 268 1.52 -20.15 -23.75
CA VAL A 268 0.25 -20.55 -23.13
C VAL A 268 0.13 -22.07 -23.13
N LEU A 269 -0.17 -22.63 -21.96
CA LEU A 269 -0.54 -24.03 -21.76
C LEU A 269 -1.55 -24.07 -20.60
N ALA A 270 -2.83 -24.14 -20.97
CA ALA A 270 -3.92 -24.04 -20.01
C ALA A 270 -4.45 -25.43 -19.61
N GLY A 271 -4.53 -25.71 -18.32
CA GLY A 271 -5.18 -26.93 -17.82
C GLY A 271 -4.87 -27.23 -16.35
N PRO A 272 -5.53 -28.22 -15.75
CA PRO A 272 -5.28 -28.62 -14.36
C PRO A 272 -3.85 -29.15 -14.20
N LEU A 273 -3.13 -28.68 -13.18
CA LEU A 273 -1.77 -29.09 -12.86
C LEU A 273 -1.68 -30.62 -12.71
N ASP A 274 -2.61 -31.23 -11.98
CA ASP A 274 -2.64 -32.69 -11.77
C ASP A 274 -3.26 -33.47 -12.95
N GLY A 275 -3.82 -32.78 -13.93
CA GLY A 275 -4.54 -33.38 -15.07
C GLY A 275 -3.78 -33.32 -16.40
N LEU A 276 -2.81 -32.42 -16.54
CA LEU A 276 -2.01 -32.28 -17.75
C LEU A 276 -0.93 -33.36 -17.83
N PRO A 277 -0.74 -34.02 -18.98
CA PRO A 277 0.39 -34.94 -19.18
C PRO A 277 1.71 -34.18 -19.01
N THR A 278 2.62 -34.71 -18.19
CA THR A 278 3.96 -34.11 -18.00
C THR A 278 4.72 -33.96 -19.31
N ALA A 279 4.52 -34.87 -20.27
CA ALA A 279 5.09 -34.79 -21.60
C ALA A 279 4.70 -33.53 -22.39
N ASP A 280 3.49 -33.00 -22.17
CA ASP A 280 3.03 -31.77 -22.83
C ASP A 280 3.68 -30.53 -22.22
N ILE A 281 3.89 -30.54 -20.91
CA ILE A 281 4.61 -29.49 -20.17
C ILE A 281 6.08 -29.47 -20.58
N ASP A 282 6.74 -30.63 -20.52
CA ASP A 282 8.15 -30.82 -20.88
C ASP A 282 8.39 -30.42 -22.36
N GLY A 283 7.53 -30.89 -23.27
CA GLY A 283 7.59 -30.51 -24.69
C GLY A 283 7.37 -29.01 -24.94
N GLY A 284 6.56 -28.36 -24.09
CA GLY A 284 6.39 -26.91 -24.10
C GLY A 284 7.65 -26.15 -23.70
N PHE A 285 8.34 -26.59 -22.63
CA PHE A 285 9.62 -26.02 -22.22
C PHE A 285 10.74 -26.28 -23.22
N ASP A 286 10.78 -27.45 -23.85
CA ASP A 286 11.76 -27.75 -24.90
C ASP A 286 11.63 -26.79 -26.10
N ALA A 287 10.40 -26.44 -26.48
CA ALA A 287 10.16 -25.46 -27.53
C ALA A 287 10.66 -24.06 -27.13
N LEU A 288 10.37 -23.63 -25.88
CA LEU A 288 10.88 -22.37 -25.33
C LEU A 288 12.40 -22.34 -25.27
N ARG A 289 13.04 -23.45 -24.88
CA ARG A 289 14.50 -23.61 -24.82
C ARG A 289 15.14 -23.38 -26.17
N GLN A 290 14.59 -23.99 -27.22
CA GLN A 290 15.12 -23.84 -28.58
C GLN A 290 15.02 -22.38 -29.06
N GLN A 291 13.89 -21.72 -28.77
CA GLN A 291 13.69 -20.32 -29.11
C GLN A 291 14.64 -19.39 -28.33
N ALA A 292 14.82 -19.64 -27.03
CA ALA A 292 15.72 -18.91 -26.17
C ALA A 292 17.17 -18.96 -26.67
N LEU A 293 17.70 -20.17 -26.88
CA LEU A 293 19.07 -20.36 -27.34
C LEU A 293 19.31 -19.75 -28.74
N ALA A 294 18.33 -19.83 -29.65
CA ALA A 294 18.42 -19.19 -30.96
C ALA A 294 18.48 -17.65 -30.85
N THR A 295 17.70 -17.06 -29.95
CA THR A 295 17.68 -15.61 -29.72
C THR A 295 18.99 -15.15 -29.07
N MET A 296 19.47 -15.87 -28.05
CA MET A 296 20.73 -15.55 -27.36
C MET A 296 21.95 -15.73 -28.28
N ALA A 297 21.91 -16.69 -29.21
CA ALA A 297 22.95 -16.83 -30.23
C ALA A 297 23.01 -15.62 -31.17
N ALA A 298 21.87 -15.01 -31.50
CA ALA A 298 21.83 -13.77 -32.28
C ALA A 298 22.39 -12.56 -31.52
N GLU A 299 22.33 -12.57 -30.18
CA GLU A 299 23.01 -11.61 -29.28
C GLU A 299 24.51 -11.93 -29.12
N GLY A 300 25.01 -13.01 -29.72
CA GLY A 300 26.43 -13.37 -29.74
C GLY A 300 26.88 -14.29 -28.60
N PHE A 301 25.96 -14.94 -27.87
CA PHE A 301 26.28 -15.86 -26.79
C PHE A 301 26.27 -17.32 -27.26
N ALA A 302 27.26 -18.09 -26.83
CA ALA A 302 27.27 -19.54 -26.97
C ALA A 302 26.28 -20.17 -25.99
N ALA A 303 25.73 -21.35 -26.31
CA ALA A 303 24.70 -21.99 -25.48
C ALA A 303 25.17 -22.27 -24.05
N GLU A 304 26.46 -22.54 -23.85
CA GLU A 304 27.07 -22.82 -22.54
C GLU A 304 27.21 -21.57 -21.67
N ALA A 305 27.12 -20.37 -22.26
CA ALA A 305 27.16 -19.09 -21.57
C ALA A 305 25.76 -18.56 -21.21
N VAL A 306 24.69 -19.27 -21.61
CA VAL A 306 23.30 -18.89 -21.37
C VAL A 306 22.78 -19.63 -20.15
N SER A 307 22.29 -18.88 -19.16
CA SER A 307 21.50 -19.41 -18.05
C SER A 307 20.03 -19.45 -18.46
N LEU A 308 19.34 -20.55 -18.14
CA LEU A 308 17.91 -20.73 -18.41
C LEU A 308 17.18 -20.96 -17.09
N ARG A 309 16.12 -20.18 -16.86
CA ARG A 309 15.21 -20.33 -15.73
C ARG A 309 13.83 -20.72 -16.24
N TYR A 310 13.24 -21.72 -15.59
CA TYR A 310 11.97 -22.35 -15.95
C TYR A 310 10.93 -22.02 -14.90
N GLU A 311 9.75 -21.55 -15.33
CA GLU A 311 8.66 -21.17 -14.43
C GLU A 311 7.31 -21.64 -14.95
N LEU A 312 6.44 -22.04 -14.04
CA LEU A 312 5.02 -22.26 -14.28
C LEU A 312 4.22 -21.07 -13.75
N GLU A 313 3.24 -20.61 -14.52
CA GLU A 313 2.22 -19.68 -13.99
C GLU A 313 1.02 -20.45 -13.50
N LEU A 314 0.81 -20.43 -12.18
CA LEU A 314 -0.18 -21.25 -11.48
C LEU A 314 -1.20 -20.36 -10.76
N HIS A 315 -2.46 -20.75 -10.76
CA HIS A 315 -3.53 -20.08 -10.00
C HIS A 315 -4.65 -21.07 -9.64
N HIS A 316 -5.51 -20.71 -8.70
CA HIS A 316 -6.74 -21.47 -8.46
C HIS A 316 -7.82 -21.13 -9.50
N PRO A 317 -8.75 -22.05 -9.80
CA PRO A 317 -9.90 -21.76 -10.66
C PRO A 317 -10.65 -20.48 -10.24
N GLY A 318 -11.01 -19.67 -11.23
CA GLY A 318 -11.68 -18.37 -11.03
C GLY A 318 -10.73 -17.19 -10.80
N GLN A 319 -9.52 -17.43 -10.31
CA GLN A 319 -8.54 -16.35 -10.12
C GLN A 319 -8.02 -15.83 -11.45
N ILE A 320 -7.83 -14.52 -11.53
CA ILE A 320 -7.27 -13.83 -12.70
C ILE A 320 -5.75 -13.80 -12.64
N TRP A 321 -5.20 -13.72 -11.42
CA TRP A 321 -3.77 -13.54 -11.19
C TRP A 321 -3.07 -14.87 -10.97
N SER A 322 -1.96 -15.07 -11.67
CA SER A 322 -1.10 -16.24 -11.49
C SER A 322 0.11 -15.93 -10.61
N ILE A 323 0.51 -16.93 -9.83
CA ILE A 323 1.79 -16.98 -9.12
C ILE A 323 2.79 -17.70 -10.02
N ARG A 324 3.99 -17.14 -10.16
CA ARG A 324 5.10 -17.77 -10.86
C ARG A 324 5.82 -18.72 -9.91
N VAL A 325 5.88 -19.98 -10.30
CA VAL A 325 6.55 -21.04 -9.55
C VAL A 325 7.75 -21.53 -10.34
N ARG A 326 8.95 -21.37 -9.74
CA ARG A 326 10.20 -21.81 -10.35
C ARG A 326 10.30 -23.32 -10.28
N ILE A 327 10.64 -23.96 -11.40
CA ILE A 327 10.84 -25.40 -11.46
C ILE A 327 12.28 -25.73 -11.90
N PRO A 328 12.85 -26.87 -11.46
CA PRO A 328 14.16 -27.32 -11.91
C PRO A 328 14.21 -27.59 -13.42
N GLU A 329 15.41 -27.52 -14.01
CA GLU A 329 15.64 -28.01 -15.38
C GLU A 329 15.43 -29.53 -15.43
N GLY A 330 14.67 -29.99 -16.41
CA GLY A 330 14.38 -31.41 -16.61
C GLY A 330 12.88 -31.66 -16.72
N SER A 331 12.47 -32.89 -16.42
CA SER A 331 11.05 -33.27 -16.41
C SER A 331 10.37 -32.70 -15.18
N VAL A 332 9.19 -32.11 -15.37
CA VAL A 332 8.42 -31.47 -14.29
C VAL A 332 7.94 -32.48 -13.24
N ASP A 333 8.27 -32.20 -11.97
CA ASP A 333 7.65 -32.85 -10.81
C ASP A 333 6.42 -32.04 -10.36
N ILE A 334 5.24 -32.58 -10.66
CA ILE A 334 3.94 -31.99 -10.33
C ILE A 334 3.77 -31.79 -8.82
N ALA A 335 4.24 -32.74 -8.00
CA ALA A 335 4.10 -32.65 -6.55
C ALA A 335 5.00 -31.55 -5.96
N GLN A 336 6.17 -31.33 -6.56
CA GLN A 336 7.04 -30.20 -6.21
C GLN A 336 6.39 -28.86 -6.57
N ALA A 337 5.92 -28.72 -7.82
CA ALA A 337 5.29 -27.49 -8.30
C ALA A 337 4.07 -27.10 -7.43
N ARG A 338 3.26 -28.08 -7.00
CA ARG A 338 2.16 -27.86 -6.06
C ARG A 338 2.63 -27.31 -4.71
N ARG A 339 3.63 -27.94 -4.08
CA ARG A 339 4.14 -27.49 -2.77
C ARG A 339 4.72 -26.09 -2.85
N GLU A 340 5.44 -25.77 -3.92
CA GLU A 340 6.00 -24.43 -4.13
C GLU A 340 4.90 -23.40 -4.38
N PHE A 341 3.87 -23.73 -5.18
CA PHE A 341 2.69 -22.89 -5.33
C PHE A 341 2.00 -22.61 -3.99
N GLU A 342 1.69 -23.65 -3.22
CA GLU A 342 1.01 -23.52 -1.92
C GLU A 342 1.87 -22.72 -0.92
N THR A 343 3.19 -22.89 -0.94
CA THR A 343 4.12 -22.10 -0.12
C THR A 343 4.07 -20.63 -0.50
N GLU A 344 4.16 -20.31 -1.79
CA GLU A 344 4.09 -18.93 -2.28
C GLU A 344 2.71 -18.31 -2.05
N TYR A 345 1.63 -19.07 -2.24
CA TYR A 345 0.26 -18.63 -2.03
C TYR A 345 0.00 -18.35 -0.54
N GLN A 346 0.46 -19.21 0.38
CA GLN A 346 0.43 -18.98 1.82
C GLN A 346 1.21 -17.73 2.21
N ARG A 347 2.35 -17.49 1.57
CA ARG A 347 3.24 -16.36 1.87
C ARG A 347 2.64 -15.03 1.43
N LEU A 348 2.10 -14.97 0.21
CA LEU A 348 1.51 -13.77 -0.37
C LEU A 348 0.15 -13.41 0.27
N TYR A 349 -0.67 -14.41 0.58
CA TYR A 349 -2.08 -14.18 0.93
C TYR A 349 -2.49 -14.74 2.29
N GLY A 350 -1.55 -15.40 2.97
CA GLY A 350 -1.66 -15.91 4.32
C GLY A 350 -2.51 -17.17 4.48
N HIS A 351 -3.16 -17.69 3.45
CA HIS A 351 -4.01 -18.89 3.53
C HIS A 351 -3.73 -19.80 2.35
N VAL A 352 -4.11 -21.07 2.43
CA VAL A 352 -4.05 -22.05 1.34
C VAL A 352 -5.31 -22.88 1.29
N GLN A 353 -5.55 -23.50 0.14
CA GLN A 353 -6.65 -24.44 -0.03
C GLN A 353 -6.11 -25.86 -0.01
N ASN A 354 -6.46 -26.59 1.06
CA ASN A 354 -6.11 -28.00 1.17
C ASN A 354 -6.78 -28.77 0.03
N ASP A 355 -6.00 -29.56 -0.71
CA ASP A 355 -6.45 -30.35 -1.86
C ASP A 355 -7.12 -29.51 -2.98
N GLY A 356 -6.83 -28.21 -3.02
CA GLY A 356 -7.37 -27.29 -4.02
C GLY A 356 -6.91 -27.63 -5.44
N THR A 357 -7.80 -27.42 -6.42
CA THR A 357 -7.41 -27.49 -7.84
C THR A 357 -6.47 -26.34 -8.17
N ILE A 358 -5.39 -26.63 -8.88
CA ILE A 358 -4.42 -25.65 -9.40
C ILE A 358 -4.44 -25.74 -10.92
N LEU A 359 -4.50 -24.58 -11.59
CA LEU A 359 -4.44 -24.47 -13.04
C LEU A 359 -3.09 -23.93 -13.48
N ILE A 360 -2.52 -24.53 -14.53
CA ILE A 360 -1.44 -23.92 -15.31
C ILE A 360 -2.07 -22.92 -16.27
N ALA A 361 -1.58 -21.68 -16.29
CA ALA A 361 -1.93 -20.68 -17.29
C ALA A 361 -0.93 -20.68 -18.46
N SER A 362 0.36 -20.68 -18.12
CA SER A 362 1.44 -20.56 -19.09
C SER A 362 2.73 -21.20 -18.57
N LEU A 363 3.62 -21.49 -19.51
CA LEU A 363 5.02 -21.84 -19.29
C LEU A 363 5.87 -20.60 -19.57
N ARG A 364 6.81 -20.28 -18.68
CA ARG A 364 7.74 -19.18 -18.86
C ARG A 364 9.19 -19.63 -18.82
N MET A 365 10.00 -18.99 -19.65
CA MET A 365 11.44 -19.19 -19.69
C MET A 365 12.15 -17.85 -19.74
N ILE A 366 13.07 -17.64 -18.80
CA ILE A 366 13.96 -16.49 -18.80
C ILE A 366 15.34 -16.99 -19.24
N ALA A 367 15.87 -16.39 -20.30
CA ALA A 367 17.23 -16.62 -20.75
C ALA A 367 18.10 -15.42 -20.41
N SER A 368 19.21 -15.64 -19.73
CA SER A 368 20.16 -14.59 -19.40
C SER A 368 21.60 -14.96 -19.74
N ALA A 369 22.43 -13.96 -20.03
CA ALA A 369 23.85 -14.16 -20.23
C ALA A 369 24.65 -12.94 -19.78
N SER A 370 25.80 -13.19 -19.14
CA SER A 370 26.55 -12.13 -18.51
C SER A 370 27.25 -11.21 -19.51
N THR A 371 27.13 -9.90 -19.30
CA THR A 371 27.93 -8.92 -20.07
C THR A 371 29.38 -8.83 -19.58
N GLY A 372 29.72 -9.53 -18.49
CA GLY A 372 31.02 -9.52 -17.83
C GLY A 372 31.12 -8.45 -16.74
N ALA A 373 32.01 -8.69 -15.76
CA ALA A 373 32.23 -7.77 -14.67
C ALA A 373 32.97 -6.49 -15.12
N SER A 374 32.52 -5.34 -14.62
CA SER A 374 33.32 -4.11 -14.68
C SER A 374 34.54 -4.27 -13.76
N SER A 375 35.70 -3.73 -14.14
CA SER A 375 36.87 -3.75 -13.28
C SER A 375 36.63 -2.86 -12.06
N GLU A 376 36.72 -3.41 -10.87
CA GLU A 376 36.67 -2.65 -9.62
C GLU A 376 37.77 -1.59 -9.59
N SER A 377 37.40 -0.36 -9.25
CA SER A 377 38.39 0.67 -8.97
C SER A 377 38.95 0.41 -7.58
N ALA A 378 40.27 0.27 -7.46
CA ALA A 378 40.91 0.07 -6.17
C ALA A 378 40.66 1.29 -5.27
N THR A 379 40.01 1.07 -4.13
CA THR A 379 39.79 2.13 -3.14
C THR A 379 41.04 2.34 -2.29
N ARG A 380 41.19 3.56 -1.78
CA ARG A 380 42.29 3.91 -0.87
C ARG A 380 41.96 3.35 0.52
N PRO A 381 42.83 2.54 1.14
CA PRO A 381 42.63 2.10 2.53
C PRO A 381 42.55 3.30 3.48
N ALA A 382 41.77 3.18 4.55
CA ALA A 382 41.75 4.20 5.60
C ALA A 382 43.17 4.48 6.13
N SER A 383 43.58 5.75 6.11
CA SER A 383 44.88 6.20 6.61
C SER A 383 44.76 6.87 7.98
N GLY A 384 44.08 6.20 8.93
CA GLY A 384 43.73 6.73 10.25
C GLY A 384 42.27 7.19 10.35
N ALA A 385 41.90 7.78 11.49
CA ALA A 385 40.55 8.30 11.71
C ALA A 385 40.29 9.54 10.81
N PRO A 386 39.13 9.63 10.13
CA PRO A 386 38.75 10.81 9.35
C PRO A 386 38.72 12.06 10.25
N SER A 387 39.18 13.20 9.73
CA SER A 387 39.07 14.48 10.42
C SER A 387 37.81 15.21 9.95
N PRO A 388 36.99 15.77 10.86
CA PRO A 388 35.82 16.52 10.45
C PRO A 388 36.21 17.82 9.74
N LEU A 389 35.50 18.15 8.67
CA LEU A 389 35.57 19.43 7.97
C LEU A 389 35.11 20.57 8.89
N GLU A 390 33.99 20.34 9.58
CA GLU A 390 33.37 21.27 10.50
C GLU A 390 32.47 20.53 11.50
N GLN A 391 31.97 21.27 12.49
CA GLN A 391 30.83 20.87 13.31
C GLN A 391 29.64 21.72 12.95
N ARG A 392 28.48 21.08 12.79
CA ARG A 392 27.23 21.73 12.42
C ARG A 392 26.16 21.33 13.41
N SER A 393 25.36 22.29 13.85
CA SER A 393 24.16 21.98 14.64
C SER A 393 23.10 21.41 13.70
N VAL A 394 22.65 20.19 13.99
CA VAL A 394 21.69 19.44 13.17
C VAL A 394 20.56 18.95 14.08
N TRP A 395 19.33 19.06 13.59
CA TRP A 395 18.18 18.53 14.30
C TRP A 395 17.95 17.05 13.98
N PHE A 396 17.84 16.23 15.02
CA PHE A 396 17.45 14.83 14.93
C PHE A 396 16.13 14.60 15.70
N PRO A 397 15.14 13.94 15.09
CA PRO A 397 13.93 13.51 15.80
C PRO A 397 14.27 12.78 17.11
N GLY A 398 13.55 13.10 18.19
CA GLY A 398 13.78 12.53 19.54
C GLY A 398 15.00 13.06 20.31
N HIS A 399 15.97 13.70 19.64
CA HIS A 399 17.18 14.25 20.28
C HIS A 399 17.25 15.78 20.24
N GLY A 400 16.52 16.42 19.33
CA GLY A 400 16.58 17.86 19.13
C GLY A 400 17.86 18.31 18.42
N TRP A 401 18.34 19.51 18.75
CA TRP A 401 19.59 20.05 18.19
C TRP A 401 20.82 19.37 18.80
N VAL A 402 21.65 18.77 17.95
CA VAL A 402 22.91 18.13 18.34
C VAL A 402 24.03 18.63 17.43
N ASP A 403 25.21 18.85 17.99
CA ASP A 403 26.40 19.18 17.20
C ASP A 403 26.94 17.92 16.52
N ALA A 404 26.73 17.83 15.21
CA ALA A 404 27.18 16.73 14.37
C ALA A 404 28.51 17.08 13.68
N ASN A 405 29.42 16.10 13.64
CA ASN A 405 30.65 16.22 12.84
C ASN A 405 30.31 16.05 11.36
N VAL A 406 30.81 16.94 10.51
CA VAL A 406 30.66 16.86 9.05
C VAL A 406 31.96 16.35 8.43
N PHE A 407 31.88 15.32 7.61
CA PHE A 407 33.03 14.71 6.94
C PHE A 407 32.91 14.85 5.42
N ASP A 408 34.06 15.02 4.76
CA ASP A 408 34.16 14.81 3.32
C ASP A 408 34.15 13.31 3.05
N GLY A 409 33.21 12.82 2.25
CA GLY A 409 33.14 11.40 1.90
C GLY A 409 34.44 10.87 1.29
N THR A 410 35.20 11.70 0.55
CA THR A 410 36.46 11.32 -0.10
C THR A 410 37.62 11.06 0.89
N ASP A 411 37.49 11.53 2.14
CA ASP A 411 38.46 11.30 3.21
C ASP A 411 38.19 10.01 4.00
N ILE A 412 37.00 9.42 3.84
CA ILE A 412 36.63 8.15 4.47
C ILE A 412 37.20 7.02 3.62
N GLY A 413 38.29 6.39 4.07
CA GLY A 413 38.87 5.24 3.36
C GLY A 413 38.19 3.91 3.72
N SER A 414 38.48 2.86 2.94
CA SER A 414 37.97 1.52 3.22
C SER A 414 38.38 1.03 4.62
N GLY A 415 37.43 0.43 5.34
CA GLY A 415 37.58 -0.03 6.72
C GLY A 415 37.48 1.07 7.78
N ALA A 416 37.19 2.33 7.40
CA ALA A 416 36.92 3.39 8.37
C ALA A 416 35.58 3.14 9.08
N GLU A 417 35.54 3.53 10.36
CA GLU A 417 34.35 3.46 11.22
C GLU A 417 34.04 4.87 11.74
N LEU A 418 32.77 5.26 11.71
CA LEU A 418 32.26 6.53 12.21
C LEU A 418 30.98 6.30 13.01
N THR A 419 30.93 6.84 14.22
CA THR A 419 29.71 6.82 15.04
C THR A 419 28.96 8.14 14.91
N GLY A 420 27.65 8.07 14.72
CA GLY A 420 26.78 9.23 14.70
C GLY A 420 26.63 9.90 16.09
N PRO A 421 26.19 11.16 16.15
CA PRO A 421 25.63 11.93 15.04
C PRO A 421 26.71 12.53 14.13
N ALA A 422 26.54 12.32 12.82
CA ALA A 422 27.47 12.81 11.81
C ALA A 422 26.80 12.99 10.45
N LEU A 423 27.38 13.86 9.62
CA LEU A 423 27.02 14.02 8.22
C LEU A 423 28.21 13.66 7.33
N ILE A 424 27.97 12.94 6.25
CA ILE A 424 28.97 12.65 5.22
C ILE A 424 28.52 13.34 3.94
N GLU A 425 29.26 14.36 3.53
CA GLU A 425 29.02 15.08 2.28
C GLU A 425 29.71 14.33 1.13
N GLU A 426 28.91 13.79 0.21
CA GLU A 426 29.35 13.17 -1.03
C GLU A 426 29.06 14.11 -2.21
N MET A 427 29.66 13.85 -3.37
CA MET A 427 29.45 14.73 -4.55
C MET A 427 27.97 14.82 -4.97
N THR A 428 27.21 13.73 -4.77
CA THR A 428 25.83 13.60 -5.29
C THR A 428 24.76 13.54 -4.20
N THR A 429 25.13 13.50 -2.92
CA THR A 429 24.20 13.28 -1.81
C THR A 429 24.81 13.69 -0.47
N THR A 430 24.03 13.64 0.60
CA THR A 430 24.51 13.77 1.99
C THR A 430 23.97 12.59 2.79
N VAL A 431 24.87 11.84 3.42
CA VAL A 431 24.51 10.72 4.30
C VAL A 431 24.30 11.28 5.70
N VAL A 432 23.16 10.94 6.31
CA VAL A 432 22.81 11.35 7.68
C VAL A 432 22.97 10.15 8.61
N LEU A 433 23.90 10.24 9.57
CA LEU A 433 24.03 9.27 10.66
C LEU A 433 23.35 9.80 11.92
N ARG A 434 22.38 9.05 12.43
CA ARG A 434 21.65 9.42 13.64
C ARG A 434 22.51 9.19 14.88
N PRO A 435 22.21 9.83 16.02
CA PRO A 435 22.89 9.52 17.27
C PRO A 435 22.86 8.02 17.56
N GLY A 436 24.05 7.40 17.71
CA GLY A 436 24.17 5.97 17.99
C GLY A 436 24.38 5.07 16.77
N ASP A 437 24.00 5.51 15.56
CA ASP A 437 24.28 4.74 14.33
C ASP A 437 25.79 4.57 14.14
N VAL A 438 26.21 3.43 13.60
CA VAL A 438 27.63 3.14 13.30
C VAL A 438 27.78 2.89 11.81
N LEU A 439 28.54 3.76 11.14
CA LEU A 439 28.92 3.59 9.75
C LEU A 439 30.26 2.88 9.65
N THR A 440 30.33 1.86 8.80
CA THR A 440 31.56 1.22 8.36
C THR A 440 31.71 1.33 6.84
N SER A 441 32.93 1.57 6.35
CA SER A 441 33.21 1.60 4.91
C SER A 441 33.71 0.23 4.43
N ASP A 442 33.05 -0.36 3.45
CA ASP A 442 33.40 -1.67 2.90
C ASP A 442 34.68 -1.65 2.04
N ALA A 443 35.06 -2.81 1.48
CA ALA A 443 36.24 -2.93 0.60
C ALA A 443 36.10 -2.11 -0.71
N ALA A 444 34.89 -1.95 -1.20
CA ALA A 444 34.54 -1.15 -2.38
C ALA A 444 34.35 0.34 -2.02
N GLY A 445 34.52 0.71 -0.76
CA GLY A 445 34.40 2.06 -0.23
C GLY A 445 32.97 2.50 0.07
N ASN A 446 31.95 1.68 -0.18
CA ASN A 446 30.56 2.01 0.14
C ASN A 446 30.32 1.99 1.65
N PHE A 447 29.18 2.52 2.07
CA PHE A 447 28.88 2.65 3.49
C PHE A 447 27.84 1.62 3.92
N MET A 448 28.14 0.90 4.98
CA MET A 448 27.18 0.11 5.73
C MET A 448 26.89 0.84 7.04
N ILE A 449 25.62 1.09 7.34
CA ILE A 449 25.17 1.77 8.55
C ILE A 449 24.45 0.74 9.40
N GLU A 450 25.06 0.34 10.50
CA GLU A 450 24.37 -0.38 11.57
C GLU A 450 23.48 0.61 12.31
N LEU A 451 22.19 0.29 12.34
CA LEU A 451 21.20 1.16 12.96
C LEU A 451 21.19 0.92 14.46
N ALA A 452 21.26 2.01 15.22
CA ALA A 452 21.05 1.90 16.66
C ALA A 452 19.62 1.39 16.96
N ASP A 453 19.52 0.54 17.98
CA ASP A 453 18.26 0.16 18.62
C ASP A 453 17.74 1.39 19.37
N ASP A 454 17.19 2.31 18.60
CA ASP A 454 16.46 3.42 19.16
C ASP A 454 15.16 2.80 19.63
N GLY A 455 15.10 2.49 20.93
CA GLY A 455 13.84 2.24 21.65
C GLY A 455 12.91 3.46 21.64
N SER A 456 12.95 4.26 20.57
CA SER A 456 12.12 5.39 20.18
C SER A 456 10.70 4.95 19.86
N ALA A 457 10.10 4.20 20.79
CA ALA A 457 8.83 4.66 21.31
C ALA A 457 9.06 6.13 21.69
N VAL A 458 8.60 7.03 20.83
CA VAL A 458 8.67 8.48 20.98
C VAL A 458 8.46 8.79 22.47
N SER A 459 9.50 9.30 23.17
CA SER A 459 9.31 9.72 24.56
C SER A 459 8.49 11.00 24.53
N ARG A 460 7.17 10.84 24.51
CA ARG A 460 6.21 11.95 24.40
C ARG A 460 6.09 12.60 25.77
N GLN A 461 6.38 13.89 25.84
CA GLN A 461 5.96 14.70 26.96
C GLN A 461 4.42 14.70 27.00
N GLU A 462 3.85 14.62 28.20
CA GLU A 462 2.42 14.83 28.45
C GLU A 462 2.02 16.25 28.00
N GLN A 463 1.65 16.41 26.73
CA GLN A 463 0.91 17.56 26.26
C GLN A 463 -0.57 17.21 26.26
N GLN A 464 -1.40 18.12 26.77
CA GLN A 464 -2.86 17.98 26.86
C GLN A 464 -3.57 17.99 25.49
N GLN A 465 -2.84 18.17 24.39
CA GLN A 465 -3.35 18.27 23.02
C GLN A 465 -2.62 17.25 22.14
N LEU A 466 -3.37 16.54 21.27
CA LEU A 466 -2.79 15.58 20.33
C LEU A 466 -1.76 16.27 19.43
N ASP A 467 -0.64 15.60 19.20
CA ASP A 467 0.38 16.09 18.29
C ASP A 467 -0.15 16.00 16.85
N PRO A 468 -0.25 17.12 16.12
CA PRO A 468 -0.79 17.14 14.75
C PRO A 468 0.04 16.32 13.77
N VAL A 469 1.35 16.17 13.99
CA VAL A 469 2.20 15.30 13.17
C VAL A 469 1.81 13.85 13.41
N ILE A 470 1.77 13.42 14.67
CA ILE A 470 1.42 12.03 15.01
C ILE A 470 -0.02 11.69 14.57
N LEU A 471 -0.93 12.66 14.64
CA LEU A 471 -2.29 12.50 14.14
C LEU A 471 -2.32 12.22 12.63
N ALA A 472 -1.59 13.02 11.83
CA ALA A 472 -1.47 12.79 10.40
C ALA A 472 -0.82 11.43 10.08
N LEU A 473 0.18 11.01 10.87
CA LEU A 473 0.81 9.69 10.73
C LEU A 473 -0.16 8.56 11.04
N MET A 474 -0.98 8.69 12.08
CA MET A 474 -1.99 7.71 12.44
C MET A 474 -2.99 7.50 11.30
N GLN A 475 -3.53 8.59 10.75
CA GLN A 475 -4.48 8.50 9.65
C GLN A 475 -3.88 7.80 8.43
N ASN A 476 -2.68 8.20 8.01
CA ASN A 476 -1.99 7.57 6.87
C ASN A 476 -1.77 6.07 7.06
N ARG A 477 -1.36 5.64 8.27
CA ARG A 477 -1.16 4.23 8.57
C ARG A 477 -2.46 3.42 8.52
N LEU A 478 -3.55 3.95 9.07
CA LEU A 478 -4.86 3.28 9.01
C LEU A 478 -5.36 3.14 7.56
N ASP A 479 -5.21 4.18 6.75
CA ASP A 479 -5.59 4.15 5.33
C ASP A 479 -4.78 3.12 4.56
N GLN A 480 -3.49 2.96 4.85
CA GLN A 480 -2.65 1.95 4.22
C GLN A 480 -3.02 0.52 4.63
N ILE A 481 -3.35 0.30 5.90
CA ILE A 481 -3.82 -1.01 6.37
C ILE A 481 -5.07 -1.42 5.60
N THR A 482 -6.05 -0.53 5.46
CA THR A 482 -7.28 -0.84 4.72
C THR A 482 -7.02 -1.07 3.23
N ARG A 483 -6.14 -0.30 2.58
CA ARG A 483 -5.76 -0.52 1.17
C ARG A 483 -5.10 -1.87 0.96
N HIS A 484 -4.22 -2.27 1.88
CA HIS A 484 -3.58 -3.58 1.80
C HIS A 484 -4.58 -4.73 2.00
N MET A 485 -5.55 -4.57 2.91
CA MET A 485 -6.69 -5.50 3.01
C MET A 485 -7.41 -5.65 1.65
N GLY A 486 -7.62 -4.54 0.93
CA GLY A 486 -8.23 -4.55 -0.40
C GLY A 486 -7.39 -5.23 -1.48
N TRP A 487 -6.07 -5.07 -1.44
CA TRP A 487 -5.17 -5.79 -2.35
C TRP A 487 -5.28 -7.31 -2.19
N VAL A 488 -5.31 -7.80 -0.93
CA VAL A 488 -5.50 -9.24 -0.65
C VAL A 488 -6.82 -9.74 -1.22
N MET A 489 -7.90 -8.97 -1.08
CA MET A 489 -9.21 -9.28 -1.65
C MET A 489 -9.13 -9.45 -3.17
N THR A 490 -8.62 -8.44 -3.89
CA THR A 490 -8.55 -8.47 -5.36
C THR A 490 -7.68 -9.60 -5.90
N ARG A 491 -6.56 -9.90 -5.22
CA ARG A 491 -5.60 -10.93 -5.67
C ARG A 491 -6.09 -12.35 -5.45
N THR A 492 -6.91 -12.59 -4.43
CA THR A 492 -7.33 -13.95 -4.06
C THR A 492 -8.76 -14.30 -4.38
N ALA A 493 -9.59 -13.30 -4.67
CA ALA A 493 -10.95 -13.48 -5.11
C ALA A 493 -11.07 -14.38 -6.35
N ARG A 494 -12.19 -15.10 -6.42
CA ARG A 494 -12.56 -15.94 -7.56
C ARG A 494 -13.68 -15.35 -8.39
N SER A 495 -14.56 -14.55 -7.79
CA SER A 495 -15.59 -13.87 -8.58
C SER A 495 -15.02 -12.63 -9.27
N THR A 496 -15.60 -12.29 -10.42
CA THR A 496 -15.35 -11.01 -11.10
C THR A 496 -15.96 -9.82 -10.35
N ILE A 497 -16.88 -10.08 -9.41
CA ILE A 497 -17.45 -9.07 -8.54
C ILE A 497 -16.34 -8.46 -7.66
N PHE A 498 -15.51 -9.30 -7.06
CA PHE A 498 -14.39 -8.82 -6.25
C PHE A 498 -13.16 -8.48 -7.12
N SER A 499 -12.75 -9.39 -8.00
CA SER A 499 -11.46 -9.26 -8.71
C SER A 499 -11.42 -8.23 -9.82
N GLN A 500 -12.59 -7.78 -10.33
CA GLN A 500 -12.67 -6.80 -11.42
C GLN A 500 -13.59 -5.63 -11.10
N SER A 501 -14.77 -5.89 -10.54
CA SER A 501 -15.77 -4.83 -10.26
C SER A 501 -15.43 -4.05 -8.98
N HIS A 502 -14.62 -4.65 -8.10
CA HIS A 502 -14.23 -4.10 -6.80
C HIS A 502 -15.45 -3.76 -5.93
N ASP A 503 -16.48 -4.59 -6.01
CA ASP A 503 -17.71 -4.46 -5.24
C ASP A 503 -17.53 -4.99 -3.80
N PHE A 504 -16.55 -4.40 -3.13
CA PHE A 504 -16.21 -4.65 -1.74
C PHE A 504 -15.62 -3.39 -1.12
N SER A 505 -15.57 -3.33 0.20
CA SER A 505 -14.83 -2.32 0.95
C SER A 505 -14.17 -2.93 2.17
N CYS A 506 -13.01 -2.39 2.53
CA CYS A 506 -12.21 -2.83 3.65
C CYS A 506 -12.14 -1.69 4.66
N PHE A 507 -12.52 -1.93 5.91
CA PHE A 507 -12.56 -0.87 6.91
C PHE A 507 -12.10 -1.33 8.27
N ILE A 508 -11.64 -0.36 9.06
CA ILE A 508 -11.28 -0.52 10.47
C ILE A 508 -12.36 0.18 11.30
N ALA A 509 -12.78 -0.48 12.36
CA ALA A 509 -13.68 0.11 13.36
C ALA A 509 -13.03 0.11 14.74
N THR A 510 -13.36 1.12 15.53
CA THR A 510 -13.01 1.26 16.94
C THR A 510 -13.68 0.16 17.79
N PRO A 511 -13.29 -0.03 19.07
CA PRO A 511 -13.92 -1.02 19.95
C PRO A 511 -15.44 -0.87 20.15
N ASP A 512 -15.96 0.35 20.03
CA ASP A 512 -17.39 0.68 20.09
C ASP A 512 -18.11 0.55 18.73
N GLY A 513 -17.38 0.19 17.68
CA GLY A 513 -17.92 -0.06 16.34
C GLY A 513 -18.05 1.17 15.46
N THR A 514 -17.35 2.25 15.77
CA THR A 514 -17.27 3.46 14.94
C THR A 514 -16.24 3.25 13.83
N LEU A 515 -16.63 3.47 12.57
CA LEU A 515 -15.72 3.31 11.43
C LEU A 515 -14.70 4.46 11.42
N VAL A 516 -13.40 4.14 11.47
CA VAL A 516 -12.31 5.12 11.57
C VAL A 516 -11.47 5.25 10.30
N ALA A 517 -11.37 4.17 9.51
CA ALA A 517 -10.67 4.18 8.23
C ALA A 517 -11.33 3.22 7.25
N ASN A 518 -11.29 3.56 5.96
CA ASN A 518 -11.92 2.79 4.88
C ASN A 518 -11.07 2.88 3.61
N ALA A 519 -10.83 1.75 2.96
CA ALA A 519 -10.23 1.71 1.64
C ALA A 519 -11.25 2.01 0.56
N ASP A 520 -10.77 2.63 -0.51
CA ASP A 520 -11.58 2.86 -1.70
C ASP A 520 -12.04 1.53 -2.31
N GLY A 521 -13.35 1.43 -2.48
CA GLY A 521 -14.07 0.35 -3.14
C GLY A 521 -15.36 0.92 -3.70
N ILE A 522 -16.46 0.17 -3.65
CA ILE A 522 -17.76 0.72 -4.06
C ILE A 522 -18.23 1.82 -3.06
N PRO A 523 -18.62 3.02 -3.52
CA PRO A 523 -18.91 4.11 -2.61
C PRO A 523 -20.12 3.89 -1.68
N ILE A 524 -21.08 3.03 -2.06
CA ILE A 524 -22.28 2.76 -1.25
C ILE A 524 -21.98 2.00 0.05
N HIS A 525 -20.80 1.39 0.18
CA HIS A 525 -20.39 0.81 1.46
C HIS A 525 -19.96 1.86 2.48
N THR A 526 -19.75 3.11 2.04
CA THR A 526 -19.29 4.22 2.88
C THR A 526 -20.36 4.59 3.90
N GLY A 527 -20.14 4.18 5.15
CA GLY A 527 -20.96 4.50 6.33
C GLY A 527 -22.08 3.53 6.69
N GLY A 528 -22.22 2.41 5.97
CA GLY A 528 -22.94 1.23 6.45
C GLY A 528 -22.08 0.35 7.38
N GLY A 529 -20.75 0.47 7.31
CA GLY A 529 -19.79 -0.40 8.02
C GLY A 529 -20.00 -0.48 9.54
N GLY A 530 -20.19 0.66 10.22
CA GLY A 530 -20.37 0.67 11.67
C GLY A 530 -21.68 0.01 12.14
N PHE A 531 -22.74 0.00 11.33
CA PHE A 531 -23.99 -0.72 11.67
C PHE A 531 -23.73 -2.21 11.85
N ALA A 532 -22.92 -2.81 10.98
CA ALA A 532 -22.56 -4.22 11.04
C ALA A 532 -21.75 -4.54 12.31
N VAL A 533 -20.75 -3.72 12.66
CA VAL A 533 -19.92 -3.93 13.86
C VAL A 533 -20.73 -3.72 15.13
N ARG A 534 -21.58 -2.69 15.19
CA ARG A 534 -22.51 -2.49 16.31
C ARG A 534 -23.50 -3.64 16.46
N ALA A 535 -23.94 -4.28 15.37
CA ALA A 535 -24.75 -5.49 15.43
C ALA A 535 -23.99 -6.68 16.02
N VAL A 536 -22.70 -6.85 15.68
CA VAL A 536 -21.81 -7.86 16.29
C VAL A 536 -21.70 -7.64 17.80
N LEU A 537 -21.35 -6.42 18.21
CA LEU A 537 -21.21 -6.02 19.61
C LEU A 537 -22.50 -6.28 20.40
N ASN A 538 -23.66 -5.89 19.85
CA ASN A 538 -24.96 -6.11 20.48
C ASN A 538 -25.30 -7.59 20.63
N ARG A 539 -25.07 -8.41 19.59
CA ARG A 539 -25.43 -9.83 19.60
C ARG A 539 -24.51 -10.66 20.51
N PHE A 540 -23.22 -10.35 20.52
CA PHE A 540 -22.18 -11.12 21.20
C PHE A 540 -21.55 -10.39 22.39
N ALA A 541 -22.22 -9.39 22.96
CA ALA A 541 -21.77 -8.68 24.16
C ALA A 541 -21.21 -9.64 25.24
N GLY A 542 -19.94 -9.44 25.61
CA GLY A 542 -19.22 -10.27 26.59
C GLY A 542 -18.91 -11.71 26.15
N ARG A 543 -19.02 -12.03 24.86
CA ARG A 543 -18.79 -13.37 24.27
C ARG A 543 -17.99 -13.31 22.95
N ILE A 544 -17.30 -12.20 22.72
CA ILE A 544 -16.33 -12.01 21.63
C ILE A 544 -14.97 -12.40 22.19
N GLU A 545 -14.33 -13.38 21.57
CA GLU A 545 -13.05 -13.92 22.00
C GLU A 545 -11.98 -13.68 20.92
N PRO A 546 -10.68 -13.76 21.27
CA PRO A 546 -9.61 -13.84 20.28
C PRO A 546 -9.87 -14.97 19.26
N ASP A 547 -9.41 -14.76 18.03
CA ASP A 547 -9.55 -15.69 16.89
C ASP A 547 -10.99 -16.01 16.44
N ASP A 548 -12.00 -15.34 16.97
CA ASP A 548 -13.34 -15.36 16.38
C ASP A 548 -13.35 -14.63 15.02
N VAL A 549 -14.21 -15.07 14.10
CA VAL A 549 -14.54 -14.33 12.87
C VAL A 549 -16.05 -14.39 12.66
N PHE A 550 -16.67 -13.22 12.52
CA PHE A 550 -18.11 -13.09 12.36
C PHE A 550 -18.50 -12.97 10.88
N LEU A 551 -19.68 -13.48 10.54
CA LEU A 551 -20.32 -13.35 9.24
C LEU A 551 -21.76 -12.88 9.42
N LEU A 552 -22.19 -11.92 8.59
CA LEU A 552 -23.53 -11.33 8.62
C LEU A 552 -23.89 -10.63 7.31
N SER A 553 -25.18 -10.48 7.01
CA SER A 553 -25.65 -9.69 5.86
C SER A 553 -27.08 -9.16 6.01
N ASP A 554 -27.84 -9.64 6.99
CA ASP A 554 -29.26 -9.34 7.09
C ASP A 554 -29.53 -7.83 7.32
N PRO A 555 -30.34 -7.17 6.47
CA PRO A 555 -30.60 -5.73 6.59
C PRO A 555 -31.45 -5.37 7.81
N TYR A 556 -32.27 -6.30 8.31
CA TYR A 556 -33.17 -6.04 9.43
C TYR A 556 -32.51 -6.28 10.80
N VAL A 557 -31.68 -7.31 10.93
CA VAL A 557 -31.14 -7.72 12.24
C VAL A 557 -29.62 -7.65 12.36
N ALA A 558 -28.92 -7.35 11.27
CA ALA A 558 -27.46 -7.39 11.25
C ALA A 558 -26.80 -6.13 10.65
N GLY A 559 -27.56 -5.09 10.27
CA GLY A 559 -26.96 -3.86 9.74
C GLY A 559 -26.35 -4.01 8.34
N GLY A 560 -26.84 -4.98 7.56
CA GLY A 560 -26.52 -5.11 6.14
C GLY A 560 -27.17 -4.01 5.30
N ASN A 561 -26.55 -3.66 4.16
CA ASN A 561 -27.13 -2.70 3.22
C ASN A 561 -28.22 -3.37 2.39
N HIS A 562 -27.88 -4.52 1.82
CA HIS A 562 -28.79 -5.47 1.20
C HIS A 562 -28.25 -6.89 1.38
N LEU A 563 -29.06 -7.92 1.14
CA LEU A 563 -28.68 -9.31 1.42
C LEU A 563 -27.39 -9.81 0.73
N PRO A 564 -27.07 -9.38 -0.50
CA PRO A 564 -25.84 -9.80 -1.16
C PRO A 564 -24.55 -9.28 -0.51
N ASP A 565 -24.63 -8.21 0.27
CA ASP A 565 -23.47 -7.61 0.95
C ASP A 565 -23.16 -8.36 2.23
N TRP A 566 -22.23 -9.30 2.14
CA TRP A 566 -21.79 -10.02 3.32
C TRP A 566 -20.67 -9.26 3.99
N VAL A 567 -20.74 -9.17 5.32
CA VAL A 567 -19.71 -8.57 6.15
C VAL A 567 -18.98 -9.69 6.90
N ILE A 568 -17.65 -9.70 6.75
CA ILE A 568 -16.77 -10.42 7.66
C ILE A 568 -16.19 -9.40 8.65
N ALA A 569 -16.32 -9.68 9.94
CA ALA A 569 -15.75 -8.85 11.00
C ALA A 569 -14.83 -9.69 11.89
N ARG A 570 -13.58 -9.24 12.06
CA ARG A 570 -12.58 -9.87 12.92
C ARG A 570 -12.23 -8.93 14.07
N PRO A 571 -12.44 -9.33 15.34
CA PRO A 571 -11.99 -8.54 16.48
C PRO A 571 -10.46 -8.56 16.56
N ILE A 572 -9.88 -7.45 17.00
CA ILE A 572 -8.45 -7.28 17.20
C ILE A 572 -8.20 -7.21 18.70
N PHE A 573 -7.46 -8.18 19.24
CA PHE A 573 -7.07 -8.20 20.65
C PHE A 573 -5.59 -7.91 20.81
N VAL A 574 -5.26 -7.04 21.76
CA VAL A 574 -3.90 -6.72 22.20
C VAL A 574 -3.88 -6.74 23.72
N ASP A 575 -2.99 -7.52 24.32
CA ASP A 575 -2.91 -7.71 25.78
C ASP A 575 -4.27 -8.02 26.43
N ASP A 576 -5.05 -8.93 25.82
CA ASP A 576 -6.41 -9.33 26.19
C ASP A 576 -7.48 -8.22 26.14
N ALA A 577 -7.15 -7.03 25.62
CA ALA A 577 -8.09 -5.94 25.40
C ALA A 577 -8.51 -5.85 23.93
N LEU A 578 -9.80 -5.59 23.69
CA LEU A 578 -10.33 -5.33 22.35
C LEU A 578 -9.86 -3.95 21.88
N ALA A 579 -8.99 -3.92 20.87
CA ALA A 579 -8.46 -2.70 20.25
C ALA A 579 -9.33 -2.19 19.09
N GLY A 580 -10.17 -3.05 18.52
CA GLY A 580 -11.07 -2.69 17.40
C GLY A 580 -11.46 -3.88 16.55
N PHE A 581 -11.86 -3.61 15.31
CA PHE A 581 -12.22 -4.63 14.32
C PHE A 581 -11.62 -4.31 12.94
N CYS A 582 -11.15 -5.34 12.24
CA CYS A 582 -10.91 -5.29 10.81
C CYS A 582 -12.05 -5.99 10.09
N CYS A 583 -12.61 -5.34 9.06
CA CYS A 583 -13.83 -5.80 8.40
C CYS A 583 -13.72 -5.72 6.87
N ASN A 584 -14.41 -6.63 6.20
CA ASN A 584 -14.74 -6.53 4.78
C ASN A 584 -16.25 -6.52 4.64
N ARG A 585 -16.78 -5.69 3.74
CA ARG A 585 -18.15 -5.79 3.22
C ARG A 585 -18.06 -6.05 1.72
N ALA A 586 -18.72 -7.09 1.21
CA ALA A 586 -18.53 -7.50 -0.17
C ALA A 586 -19.76 -8.18 -0.77
N HIS A 587 -20.11 -7.79 -2.00
CA HIS A 587 -21.27 -8.28 -2.73
C HIS A 587 -21.02 -9.71 -3.26
N GLN A 588 -21.71 -10.70 -2.72
CA GLN A 588 -21.54 -12.08 -3.17
C GLN A 588 -22.18 -12.29 -4.54
N ASN A 589 -21.52 -13.05 -5.43
CA ASN A 589 -22.04 -13.32 -6.77
C ASN A 589 -23.39 -14.07 -6.78
N ASP A 590 -23.64 -14.93 -5.78
CA ASP A 590 -24.90 -15.64 -5.62
C ASP A 590 -25.15 -16.01 -4.15
N ILE A 591 -26.38 -15.78 -3.68
CA ILE A 591 -26.82 -16.02 -2.30
C ILE A 591 -28.05 -16.95 -2.21
N GLY A 592 -28.36 -17.70 -3.27
CA GLY A 592 -29.47 -18.66 -3.26
C GLY A 592 -30.89 -18.10 -3.41
N GLY A 593 -31.04 -16.87 -3.91
CA GLY A 593 -32.34 -16.22 -4.15
C GLY A 593 -33.19 -16.84 -5.26
N GLY A 594 -34.37 -16.27 -5.54
CA GLY A 594 -35.27 -16.75 -6.60
C GLY A 594 -34.70 -16.67 -8.02
N LEU A 595 -33.65 -15.86 -8.22
CA LEU A 595 -32.93 -15.70 -9.49
C LEU A 595 -31.40 -15.72 -9.25
N ALA A 596 -30.66 -16.05 -10.30
CA ALA A 596 -29.19 -15.97 -10.30
C ALA A 596 -28.75 -14.50 -10.42
N GLY A 597 -27.60 -14.17 -9.84
CA GLY A 597 -27.06 -12.80 -9.87
C GLY A 597 -27.64 -11.88 -8.79
N THR A 598 -28.20 -12.45 -7.72
CA THR A 598 -28.63 -11.77 -6.48
C THR A 598 -29.81 -10.80 -6.54
N TYR A 599 -30.13 -10.24 -7.70
CA TYR A 599 -31.29 -9.37 -7.88
C TYR A 599 -32.51 -10.17 -8.37
N ASN A 600 -33.60 -10.16 -7.59
CA ASN A 600 -34.85 -10.82 -7.95
C ASN A 600 -35.97 -9.80 -8.23
N PRO A 601 -36.17 -9.37 -9.49
CA PRO A 601 -37.25 -8.44 -9.85
C PRO A 601 -38.67 -8.93 -9.55
N ALA A 602 -38.85 -10.23 -9.31
CA ALA A 602 -40.14 -10.79 -8.92
C ALA A 602 -40.31 -10.92 -7.40
N ALA A 603 -39.36 -10.45 -6.59
CA ALA A 603 -39.44 -10.54 -5.15
C ALA A 603 -40.50 -9.56 -4.59
N THR A 604 -41.41 -10.10 -3.80
CA THR A 604 -42.41 -9.42 -2.97
C THR A 604 -42.09 -9.53 -1.47
N GLU A 605 -41.18 -10.43 -1.10
CA GLU A 605 -40.76 -10.65 0.29
C GLU A 605 -39.26 -11.00 0.34
N ILE A 606 -38.57 -10.60 1.41
CA ILE A 606 -37.12 -10.81 1.58
C ILE A 606 -36.69 -12.28 1.49
N TRP A 607 -37.56 -13.24 1.82
CA TRP A 607 -37.23 -14.67 1.71
C TRP A 607 -37.05 -15.16 0.27
N GLN A 608 -37.47 -14.36 -0.71
CA GLN A 608 -37.32 -14.66 -2.13
C GLN A 608 -35.99 -14.13 -2.70
N GLU A 609 -35.22 -13.37 -1.92
CA GLU A 609 -33.96 -12.75 -2.34
C GLU A 609 -32.73 -13.61 -2.02
N GLY A 610 -32.83 -14.54 -1.06
CA GLY A 610 -31.79 -15.52 -0.78
C GLY A 610 -31.61 -15.81 0.70
N ILE A 611 -30.43 -16.34 1.04
CA ILE A 611 -30.08 -16.65 2.42
C ILE A 611 -29.97 -15.35 3.24
N ARG A 612 -30.63 -15.36 4.40
CA ARG A 612 -30.58 -14.28 5.37
C ARG A 612 -29.57 -14.63 6.46
N LEU A 613 -28.48 -13.88 6.56
CA LEU A 613 -27.43 -14.13 7.53
C LEU A 613 -27.57 -13.16 8.72
N PRO A 614 -28.10 -13.63 9.87
CA PRO A 614 -27.96 -12.87 11.11
C PRO A 614 -26.49 -12.84 11.53
N VAL A 615 -26.18 -12.18 12.64
CA VAL A 615 -24.81 -12.22 13.17
C VAL A 615 -24.44 -13.63 13.65
N LEU A 616 -23.50 -14.27 12.96
CA LEU A 616 -23.00 -15.62 13.21
C LEU A 616 -21.50 -15.61 13.44
N LYS A 617 -20.96 -16.55 14.21
CA LYS A 617 -19.54 -16.91 14.17
C LYS A 617 -19.31 -17.86 13.00
N LEU A 618 -18.46 -17.49 12.07
CA LEU A 618 -17.95 -18.33 10.97
C LEU A 618 -16.70 -19.11 11.42
N ILE A 619 -15.86 -18.46 12.22
CA ILE A 619 -14.75 -19.07 12.95
C ILE A 619 -14.99 -18.81 14.43
N GLU A 620 -14.92 -19.87 15.24
CA GLU A 620 -15.08 -19.79 16.69
C GLU A 620 -13.79 -20.24 17.38
N GLY A 621 -13.10 -19.32 18.05
CA GLY A 621 -11.79 -19.56 18.67
C GLY A 621 -10.78 -20.21 17.73
N GLY A 622 -10.64 -19.68 16.52
CA GLY A 622 -9.70 -20.16 15.49
C GLY A 622 -10.13 -21.41 14.73
N LYS A 623 -11.32 -21.97 15.00
CA LYS A 623 -11.85 -23.14 14.28
C LYS A 623 -12.99 -22.76 13.34
N VAL A 624 -12.84 -23.08 12.06
CA VAL A 624 -13.90 -22.93 11.06
C VAL A 624 -15.11 -23.77 11.45
N ARG A 625 -16.30 -23.20 11.32
CA ARG A 625 -17.56 -23.92 11.48
C ARG A 625 -17.96 -24.58 10.17
N ASP A 626 -17.50 -25.83 9.98
CA ASP A 626 -17.75 -26.62 8.77
C ASP A 626 -19.24 -26.77 8.44
N ASP A 627 -20.09 -26.86 9.48
CA ASP A 627 -21.55 -26.93 9.35
C ASP A 627 -22.15 -25.67 8.71
N LEU A 628 -21.64 -24.50 9.10
CA LEU A 628 -22.05 -23.24 8.53
C LEU A 628 -21.44 -23.06 7.13
N TRP A 629 -20.16 -23.40 6.94
CA TRP A 629 -19.51 -23.32 5.63
C TRP A 629 -20.26 -24.14 4.58
N GLU A 630 -20.55 -25.41 4.88
CA GLU A 630 -21.32 -26.29 4.00
C GLU A 630 -22.71 -25.70 3.70
N LEU A 631 -23.41 -25.17 4.72
CA LEU A 631 -24.71 -24.52 4.54
C LEU A 631 -24.66 -23.36 3.54
N LEU A 632 -23.63 -22.51 3.60
CA LEU A 632 -23.46 -21.40 2.67
C LEU A 632 -23.23 -21.91 1.25
N LEU A 633 -22.33 -22.88 1.08
CA LEU A 633 -21.97 -23.41 -0.23
C LEU A 633 -23.15 -24.12 -0.93
N ILE A 634 -23.92 -24.96 -0.22
CA ILE A 634 -25.04 -25.69 -0.85
C ILE A 634 -26.20 -24.78 -1.27
N ASN A 635 -26.28 -23.57 -0.72
CA ASN A 635 -27.27 -22.56 -1.10
C ASN A 635 -26.76 -21.60 -2.18
N CYS A 636 -25.55 -21.78 -2.69
CA CYS A 636 -24.97 -20.97 -3.76
C CYS A 636 -24.99 -21.74 -5.08
N ARG A 637 -25.34 -21.07 -6.18
CA ARG A 637 -25.26 -21.65 -7.53
C ARG A 637 -23.83 -21.78 -8.06
N THR A 638 -22.90 -21.03 -7.48
CA THR A 638 -21.48 -21.00 -7.83
C THR A 638 -20.63 -21.24 -6.58
N PRO A 639 -20.75 -22.41 -5.91
CA PRO A 639 -20.13 -22.67 -4.62
C PRO A 639 -18.60 -22.54 -4.68
N GLU A 640 -17.97 -22.91 -5.79
CA GLU A 640 -16.54 -22.78 -6.00
C GLU A 640 -16.05 -21.32 -5.98
N LEU A 641 -16.86 -20.37 -6.47
CA LEU A 641 -16.55 -18.95 -6.42
C LEU A 641 -16.73 -18.42 -4.99
N LEU A 642 -17.87 -18.74 -4.36
CA LEU A 642 -18.17 -18.34 -2.99
C LEU A 642 -17.11 -18.83 -1.99
N ASP A 643 -16.67 -20.08 -2.12
CA ASP A 643 -15.62 -20.66 -1.28
C ASP A 643 -14.33 -19.85 -1.33
N GLY A 644 -13.87 -19.47 -2.53
CA GLY A 644 -12.66 -18.64 -2.68
C GLY A 644 -12.85 -17.21 -2.20
N ASP A 645 -14.03 -16.62 -2.43
CA ASP A 645 -14.34 -15.25 -2.01
C ASP A 645 -14.42 -15.13 -0.47
N LEU A 646 -15.00 -16.12 0.23
CA LEU A 646 -14.97 -16.16 1.69
C LEU A 646 -13.56 -16.29 2.24
N LEU A 647 -12.71 -17.13 1.62
CA LEU A 647 -11.29 -17.23 1.99
C LEU A 647 -10.54 -15.92 1.76
N ALA A 648 -10.82 -15.21 0.67
CA ALA A 648 -10.25 -13.89 0.39
C ALA A 648 -10.58 -12.88 1.50
N MET A 649 -11.85 -12.82 1.94
CA MET A 649 -12.30 -11.96 3.04
C MET A 649 -11.65 -12.34 4.39
N ILE A 650 -11.52 -13.63 4.70
CA ILE A 650 -10.85 -14.10 5.92
C ILE A 650 -9.36 -13.74 5.91
N GLY A 651 -8.68 -13.93 4.78
CA GLY A 651 -7.28 -13.57 4.60
C GLY A 651 -7.04 -12.07 4.75
N SER A 652 -7.89 -11.27 4.10
CA SER A 652 -7.88 -9.81 4.15
C SER A 652 -8.02 -9.27 5.58
N THR A 653 -9.07 -9.65 6.32
CA THR A 653 -9.27 -9.19 7.72
C THR A 653 -8.15 -9.59 8.68
N ARG A 654 -7.50 -10.74 8.47
CA ARG A 654 -6.39 -11.17 9.33
C ARG A 654 -5.17 -10.30 9.13
N ILE A 655 -4.78 -10.04 7.88
CA ILE A 655 -3.67 -9.16 7.54
C ILE A 655 -3.89 -7.76 8.11
N GLY A 656 -5.12 -7.25 8.03
CA GLY A 656 -5.49 -5.99 8.68
C GLY A 656 -5.29 -6.04 10.20
N GLY A 657 -5.81 -7.09 10.85
CA GLY A 657 -5.75 -7.24 12.31
C GLY A 657 -4.33 -7.33 12.86
N GLU A 658 -3.43 -8.07 12.18
CA GLU A 658 -2.01 -8.17 12.55
C GLU A 658 -1.32 -6.79 12.53
N ARG A 659 -1.65 -5.95 11.56
CA ARG A 659 -1.07 -4.59 11.41
C ARG A 659 -1.60 -3.61 12.43
N VAL A 660 -2.91 -3.63 12.69
CA VAL A 660 -3.48 -2.80 13.74
C VAL A 660 -2.90 -3.20 15.10
N ALA A 661 -2.74 -4.50 15.37
CA ALA A 661 -2.09 -4.96 16.60
C ALA A 661 -0.65 -4.45 16.72
N ALA A 662 0.14 -4.49 15.65
CA ALA A 662 1.49 -3.92 15.63
C ALA A 662 1.49 -2.41 15.94
N LEU A 663 0.55 -1.65 15.36
CA LEU A 663 0.39 -0.22 15.61
C LEU A 663 0.03 0.09 17.07
N VAL A 664 -0.82 -0.74 17.69
CA VAL A 664 -1.17 -0.63 19.12
C VAL A 664 0.04 -0.91 20.01
N HIS A 665 0.87 -1.91 19.68
CA HIS A 665 2.09 -2.22 20.43
C HIS A 665 3.11 -1.08 20.36
N GLU A 666 3.21 -0.37 19.24
CA GLU A 666 4.11 0.78 19.06
C GLU A 666 3.66 2.00 19.86
N LEU A 667 2.37 2.36 19.79
CA LEU A 667 1.85 3.59 20.41
C LEU A 667 1.46 3.43 21.89
N GLY A 668 1.19 2.19 22.31
CA GLY A 668 0.47 1.89 23.54
C GLY A 668 -1.04 2.08 23.37
N SER A 669 -1.82 1.23 24.05
CA SER A 669 -3.28 1.16 23.89
C SER A 669 -4.00 2.48 24.19
N GLU A 670 -3.60 3.22 25.22
CA GLU A 670 -4.24 4.49 25.58
C GLU A 670 -4.04 5.55 24.49
N SER A 671 -2.79 5.77 24.07
CA SER A 671 -2.46 6.69 22.98
C SER A 671 -3.17 6.30 21.69
N PHE A 672 -3.17 5.01 21.35
CA PHE A 672 -3.82 4.49 20.14
C PHE A 672 -5.30 4.91 20.10
N HIS A 673 -6.05 4.69 21.18
CA HIS A 673 -7.47 5.09 21.22
C HIS A 673 -7.66 6.61 21.16
N GLN A 674 -6.79 7.40 21.81
CA GLN A 674 -6.84 8.86 21.73
C GLN A 674 -6.61 9.37 20.30
N TYR A 675 -5.66 8.78 19.56
CA TYR A 675 -5.43 9.13 18.16
C TYR A 675 -6.54 8.66 17.22
N LEU A 676 -7.19 7.52 17.49
CA LEU A 676 -8.39 7.13 16.73
C LEU A 676 -9.50 8.19 16.86
N GLU A 677 -9.75 8.69 18.07
CA GLU A 677 -10.70 9.77 18.28
C GLU A 677 -10.26 11.06 17.61
N GLY A 678 -8.97 11.40 17.68
CA GLY A 678 -8.41 12.56 16.98
C GLY A 678 -8.61 12.51 15.46
N VAL A 679 -8.49 11.33 14.84
CA VAL A 679 -8.74 11.16 13.40
C VAL A 679 -10.21 11.41 13.05
N LEU A 680 -11.12 10.98 13.93
CA LEU A 680 -12.56 11.23 13.79
C LEU A 680 -12.90 12.71 14.01
N ASP A 681 -12.29 13.35 15.00
CA ASP A 681 -12.46 14.79 15.29
C ASP A 681 -11.94 15.67 14.14
N HIS A 682 -10.78 15.32 13.59
CA HIS A 682 -10.24 16.01 12.42
C HIS A 682 -11.20 15.90 11.22
N ALA A 683 -11.73 14.70 10.97
CA ALA A 683 -12.69 14.47 9.90
C ALA A 683 -14.01 15.27 10.10
N ASP A 684 -14.52 15.33 11.34
CA ASP A 684 -15.69 16.16 11.68
C ASP A 684 -15.41 17.64 11.43
N GLN A 685 -14.26 18.14 11.90
CA GLN A 685 -13.87 19.54 11.70
C GLN A 685 -13.76 19.91 10.21
N ARG A 686 -13.13 19.05 9.39
CA ARG A 686 -13.03 19.24 7.93
C ARG A 686 -14.42 19.33 7.29
N MET A 687 -15.35 18.43 7.66
CA MET A 687 -16.71 18.46 7.12
C MET A 687 -17.48 19.70 7.61
N ARG A 688 -17.40 20.03 8.90
CA ARG A 688 -18.06 21.22 9.47
C ARG A 688 -17.63 22.51 8.79
N LEU A 689 -16.34 22.67 8.49
CA LEU A 689 -15.83 23.81 7.72
C LEU A 689 -16.42 23.84 6.29
N ALA A 690 -16.52 22.69 5.64
CA ALA A 690 -17.11 22.58 4.31
C ALA A 690 -18.62 22.91 4.33
N VAL A 691 -19.36 22.44 5.33
CA VAL A 691 -20.78 22.74 5.55
C VAL A 691 -20.98 24.22 5.87
N ALA A 692 -20.15 24.83 6.72
CA ALA A 692 -20.23 26.24 7.08
C ALA A 692 -19.99 27.21 5.91
N ALA A 693 -19.36 26.74 4.83
CA ALA A 693 -19.20 27.51 3.59
C ALA A 693 -20.48 27.55 2.75
N LEU A 694 -21.46 26.67 3.02
CA LEU A 694 -22.77 26.70 2.38
C LEU A 694 -23.64 27.80 2.97
N PRO A 695 -24.55 28.41 2.17
CA PRO A 695 -25.55 29.31 2.73
C PRO A 695 -26.51 28.57 3.66
N ASP A 696 -26.74 29.12 4.85
CA ASP A 696 -27.84 28.70 5.71
C ASP A 696 -29.15 28.74 4.94
N GLY A 697 -29.94 27.68 5.08
CA GLY A 697 -31.20 27.59 4.37
C GLY A 697 -31.80 26.18 4.34
N THR A 698 -32.98 26.12 3.74
CA THR A 698 -33.68 24.87 3.50
C THR A 698 -33.73 24.62 1.99
N TYR A 699 -33.26 23.46 1.58
CA TYR A 699 -33.19 22.99 0.21
C TYR A 699 -34.09 21.77 0.06
N PHE A 700 -34.67 21.60 -1.13
CA PHE A 700 -35.63 20.52 -1.39
C PHE A 700 -35.18 19.74 -2.62
N GLY A 701 -35.23 18.40 -2.52
CA GLY A 701 -35.02 17.47 -3.61
C GLY A 701 -36.13 16.44 -3.65
N GLU A 702 -36.58 16.09 -4.84
CA GLU A 702 -37.55 15.02 -5.07
C GLU A 702 -37.13 14.27 -6.34
N ASP A 703 -37.11 12.95 -6.27
CA ASP A 703 -36.88 12.06 -7.40
C ASP A 703 -37.88 10.91 -7.38
N HIS A 704 -38.20 10.37 -8.55
CA HIS A 704 -39.33 9.48 -8.75
C HIS A 704 -38.94 8.16 -9.42
N SER A 705 -39.53 7.05 -8.95
CA SER A 705 -39.60 5.78 -9.68
C SER A 705 -40.99 5.63 -10.30
N ASP A 706 -41.06 5.18 -11.54
CA ASP A 706 -42.29 5.07 -12.34
C ASP A 706 -43.04 3.73 -12.17
N ASN A 707 -42.55 2.84 -11.30
CA ASN A 707 -43.17 1.55 -11.02
C ASN A 707 -42.76 0.98 -9.66
N ASP A 708 -43.50 0.00 -9.14
CA ASP A 708 -43.15 -0.78 -7.95
C ASP A 708 -42.52 -2.15 -8.26
N CYS A 709 -41.96 -2.31 -9.47
CA CYS A 709 -41.56 -3.56 -10.14
C CYS A 709 -42.68 -4.37 -10.81
N PHE A 710 -43.96 -4.14 -10.46
CA PHE A 710 -45.07 -4.94 -10.97
C PHE A 710 -46.10 -4.12 -11.74
N VAL A 711 -46.40 -2.93 -11.26
CA VAL A 711 -47.35 -1.99 -11.86
C VAL A 711 -46.73 -0.61 -12.00
N GLU A 712 -47.19 0.13 -13.01
CA GLU A 712 -46.85 1.54 -13.18
C GLU A 712 -47.48 2.33 -12.03
N THR A 713 -46.64 2.99 -11.25
CA THR A 713 -47.04 3.83 -10.11
C THR A 713 -45.94 4.84 -9.87
N ASP A 714 -46.33 6.07 -9.55
CA ASP A 714 -45.39 7.13 -9.24
C ASP A 714 -44.99 7.04 -7.76
N ILE A 715 -43.71 6.77 -7.48
CA ILE A 715 -43.16 6.62 -6.13
C ILE A 715 -42.05 7.65 -5.95
N ALA A 716 -42.21 8.55 -4.99
CA ALA A 716 -41.29 9.64 -4.77
C ALA A 716 -40.43 9.46 -3.52
N VAL A 717 -39.12 9.69 -3.68
CA VAL A 717 -38.20 9.95 -2.58
C VAL A 717 -38.08 11.47 -2.42
N ARG A 718 -38.45 11.98 -1.25
CA ARG A 718 -38.46 13.41 -0.94
C ARG A 718 -37.50 13.71 0.19
N VAL A 719 -36.59 14.64 -0.04
CA VAL A 719 -35.61 15.08 0.94
C VAL A 719 -35.70 16.58 1.15
N THR A 720 -35.77 16.97 2.42
CA THR A 720 -35.57 18.36 2.86
C THR A 720 -34.23 18.45 3.55
N LEU A 721 -33.31 19.23 2.98
CA LEU A 721 -31.99 19.48 3.54
C LEU A 721 -32.00 20.83 4.26
N THR A 722 -31.71 20.86 5.55
CA THR A 722 -31.56 22.11 6.31
C THR A 722 -30.12 22.30 6.72
N VAL A 723 -29.49 23.38 6.25
CA VAL A 723 -28.15 23.81 6.66
C VAL A 723 -28.29 24.96 7.64
N SER A 724 -27.61 24.86 8.78
CA SER A 724 -27.60 25.88 9.84
C SER A 724 -26.23 25.96 10.49
N GLY A 725 -25.46 26.97 10.14
CA GLY A 725 -24.06 27.09 10.56
C GLY A 725 -23.24 25.98 9.94
N ASP A 726 -22.66 25.12 10.78
CA ASP A 726 -21.80 24.00 10.39
C ASP A 726 -22.51 22.63 10.49
N GLU A 727 -23.83 22.62 10.69
CA GLU A 727 -24.64 21.40 10.82
C GLU A 727 -25.65 21.25 9.68
N MET A 728 -26.01 19.99 9.41
CA MET A 728 -26.92 19.61 8.33
C MET A 728 -27.96 18.58 8.81
N VAL A 729 -29.23 18.85 8.53
CA VAL A 729 -30.33 17.90 8.75
C VAL A 729 -30.88 17.43 7.41
N VAL A 730 -30.86 16.12 7.18
CA VAL A 730 -31.36 15.45 5.97
C VAL A 730 -32.66 14.74 6.34
N ASP A 731 -33.80 15.34 5.99
CA ASP A 731 -35.14 14.88 6.39
C ASP A 731 -35.92 14.24 5.24
N PHE A 732 -36.22 12.94 5.38
CA PHE A 732 -37.01 12.15 4.43
C PHE A 732 -38.49 11.99 4.82
N THR A 733 -39.03 12.76 5.77
CA THR A 733 -40.42 12.62 6.27
C THR A 733 -41.50 12.64 5.18
N GLY A 734 -41.25 13.27 4.03
CA GLY A 734 -42.17 13.31 2.89
C GLY A 734 -42.05 12.13 1.91
N THR A 735 -41.11 11.20 2.11
CA THR A 735 -40.87 10.07 1.21
C THR A 735 -42.02 9.08 1.26
N ASP A 736 -42.37 8.51 0.09
CA ASP A 736 -43.48 7.58 -0.03
C ASP A 736 -43.26 6.27 0.76
N PRO A 737 -44.35 5.56 1.11
CA PRO A 737 -44.28 4.26 1.79
C PRO A 737 -43.42 3.23 1.03
N GLN A 738 -42.92 2.23 1.75
CA GLN A 738 -42.30 1.07 1.15
C GLN A 738 -43.23 0.40 0.13
N ILE A 739 -42.62 -0.22 -0.88
CA ILE A 739 -43.32 -0.84 -2.01
C ILE A 739 -43.28 -2.36 -1.94
N ASP A 740 -44.13 -3.01 -2.73
CA ASP A 740 -44.19 -4.47 -2.78
C ASP A 740 -42.91 -5.08 -3.40
N GLY A 741 -42.33 -4.44 -4.41
CA GLY A 741 -41.12 -4.91 -5.10
C GLY A 741 -39.81 -4.67 -4.35
N PHE A 742 -38.72 -5.23 -4.88
CA PHE A 742 -37.40 -5.27 -4.23
C PHE A 742 -36.66 -3.93 -4.07
N LYS A 743 -37.13 -2.84 -4.69
CA LYS A 743 -36.46 -1.51 -4.67
C LYS A 743 -36.65 -0.75 -3.35
N ASN A 744 -36.75 -1.45 -2.22
CA ASN A 744 -36.75 -0.82 -0.91
C ASN A 744 -35.33 -0.75 -0.35
N SER A 745 -35.03 0.28 0.43
CA SER A 745 -33.73 0.46 1.08
C SER A 745 -33.79 0.06 2.55
N SER A 746 -32.71 -0.54 3.03
CA SER A 746 -32.44 -0.66 4.46
C SER A 746 -31.99 0.68 5.06
N LEU A 747 -32.10 0.81 6.39
CA LEU A 747 -31.60 1.99 7.08
C LEU A 747 -30.10 2.22 6.84
N ALA A 748 -29.29 1.15 6.89
CA ALA A 748 -27.85 1.23 6.65
C ALA A 748 -27.53 1.71 5.22
N ASN A 749 -28.24 1.20 4.21
CA ASN A 749 -28.08 1.64 2.83
C ASN A 749 -28.49 3.10 2.61
N THR A 750 -29.53 3.55 3.31
CA THR A 750 -29.98 4.96 3.25
C THR A 750 -28.96 5.91 3.87
N TYR A 751 -28.38 5.55 5.01
CA TYR A 751 -27.27 6.32 5.61
C TYR A 751 -26.09 6.41 4.64
N SER A 752 -25.68 5.27 4.09
CA SER A 752 -24.63 5.21 3.06
C SER A 752 -24.93 6.11 1.86
N SER A 753 -26.17 6.10 1.35
CA SER A 753 -26.58 6.89 0.19
C SER A 753 -26.50 8.39 0.47
N VAL A 754 -26.90 8.83 1.67
CA VAL A 754 -26.78 10.23 2.10
C VAL A 754 -25.32 10.64 2.18
N TYR A 755 -24.48 9.84 2.83
CA TYR A 755 -23.06 10.09 2.96
C TYR A 755 -22.34 10.14 1.62
N LEU A 756 -22.72 9.27 0.68
CA LEU A 756 -22.23 9.31 -0.69
C LEU A 756 -22.64 10.60 -1.40
N GLY A 757 -23.92 11.00 -1.29
CA GLY A 757 -24.41 12.24 -1.89
C GLY A 757 -23.67 13.47 -1.38
N ILE A 758 -23.40 13.54 -0.07
CA ILE A 758 -22.66 14.62 0.57
C ILE A 758 -21.17 14.61 0.19
N SER A 759 -20.52 13.45 0.31
CA SER A 759 -19.08 13.34 0.02
C SER A 759 -18.73 13.53 -1.46
N SER A 760 -19.67 13.28 -2.37
CA SER A 760 -19.52 13.57 -3.81
C SER A 760 -19.61 15.06 -4.14
N PHE A 761 -20.21 15.87 -3.26
CA PHE A 761 -20.35 17.31 -3.44
C PHE A 761 -19.12 18.08 -2.97
N PHE A 762 -18.47 17.62 -1.91
CA PHE A 762 -17.33 18.28 -1.29
C PHE A 762 -15.97 17.79 -1.81
N ASP A 763 -14.90 18.44 -1.33
CA ASP A 763 -13.54 18.13 -1.72
C ASP A 763 -13.17 16.68 -1.40
N THR A 764 -12.53 16.00 -2.37
CA THR A 764 -12.21 14.57 -2.27
C THR A 764 -11.14 14.24 -1.23
N SER A 765 -10.44 15.23 -0.67
CA SER A 765 -9.47 15.06 0.42
C SER A 765 -10.12 14.98 1.80
N ILE A 766 -11.43 15.25 1.95
CA ILE A 766 -12.11 15.06 3.23
C ILE A 766 -12.08 13.56 3.58
N PRO A 767 -11.68 13.19 4.82
CA PRO A 767 -11.62 11.79 5.23
C PRO A 767 -12.96 11.07 5.05
N ARG A 768 -12.92 9.76 4.80
CA ARG A 768 -14.12 8.92 4.60
C ARG A 768 -14.34 7.99 5.79
N ASN A 769 -14.65 8.56 6.95
CA ASN A 769 -14.92 7.83 8.18
C ASN A 769 -16.20 8.34 8.86
N GLU A 770 -16.63 7.72 9.96
CA GLU A 770 -17.85 8.15 10.66
C GLU A 770 -17.71 9.52 11.36
N GLY A 771 -16.48 9.99 11.58
CA GLY A 771 -16.19 11.33 12.11
C GLY A 771 -16.70 12.43 11.17
N THR A 772 -16.47 12.25 9.87
CA THR A 772 -16.95 13.12 8.78
C THR A 772 -18.44 13.43 8.86
N TYR A 773 -19.24 12.52 9.43
CA TYR A 773 -20.70 12.62 9.41
C TYR A 773 -21.33 13.00 10.76
N ARG A 774 -20.53 13.35 11.78
CA ARG A 774 -21.04 13.71 13.12
C ARG A 774 -21.94 14.96 13.12
N GLY A 775 -21.65 15.93 12.25
CA GLY A 775 -22.51 17.11 12.04
C GLY A 775 -23.77 16.89 11.19
N ILE A 776 -24.03 15.65 10.74
CA ILE A 776 -25.13 15.32 9.83
C ILE A 776 -26.18 14.48 10.57
N THR A 777 -27.39 15.01 10.68
CA THR A 777 -28.55 14.28 11.22
C THR A 777 -29.42 13.75 10.08
N ILE A 778 -29.72 12.45 10.08
CA ILE A 778 -30.57 11.81 9.08
C ILE A 778 -31.90 11.41 9.73
N ILE A 779 -33.01 11.83 9.12
CA ILE A 779 -34.37 11.43 9.53
C ILE A 779 -34.95 10.56 8.43
N ALA A 780 -35.06 9.26 8.69
CA ALA A 780 -35.56 8.26 7.75
C ALA A 780 -36.80 7.56 8.33
N PRO A 781 -38.03 7.91 7.89
CA PRO A 781 -39.26 7.36 8.47
C PRO A 781 -39.36 5.84 8.28
N GLU A 782 -39.60 5.10 9.37
CA GLU A 782 -39.88 3.66 9.29
C GLU A 782 -41.10 3.37 8.42
N GLY A 783 -41.01 2.32 7.60
CA GLY A 783 -42.07 1.92 6.68
C GLY A 783 -42.11 2.72 5.37
N SER A 784 -41.13 3.59 5.12
CA SER A 784 -40.92 4.27 3.83
C SER A 784 -40.04 3.43 2.89
N ILE A 785 -40.02 3.78 1.60
CA ILE A 785 -39.15 3.09 0.62
C ILE A 785 -37.65 3.23 0.95
N ILE A 786 -37.26 4.19 1.81
CA ILE A 786 -35.89 4.40 2.26
C ILE A 786 -35.59 3.82 3.66
N ASN A 787 -36.56 3.23 4.34
CA ASN A 787 -36.38 2.58 5.64
C ASN A 787 -37.51 1.56 5.85
N ALA A 788 -37.51 0.52 5.01
CA ALA A 788 -38.62 -0.42 4.95
C ALA A 788 -38.65 -1.37 6.16
N LEU A 789 -39.84 -1.89 6.45
CA LEU A 789 -40.10 -2.85 7.51
C LEU A 789 -40.27 -4.28 6.94
N PRO A 790 -39.96 -5.33 7.74
CA PRO A 790 -40.23 -6.70 7.34
C PRO A 790 -41.71 -6.90 6.97
N PRO A 791 -42.03 -7.69 5.93
CA PRO A 791 -41.15 -8.60 5.21
C PRO A 791 -40.57 -8.05 3.89
N ALA A 792 -40.50 -6.73 3.69
CA ALA A 792 -40.13 -6.16 2.39
C ALA A 792 -38.78 -6.69 1.85
N PRO A 793 -38.70 -6.96 0.54
CA PRO A 793 -37.45 -7.22 -0.16
C PRO A 793 -36.63 -5.92 -0.30
N MET A 794 -35.31 -6.03 -0.18
CA MET A 794 -34.37 -4.89 -0.08
C MET A 794 -33.07 -5.19 -0.85
N THR A 795 -33.11 -5.20 -2.18
CA THR A 795 -31.90 -5.42 -3.02
C THR A 795 -31.65 -4.26 -3.96
#